data_AF-A0A172Z557-F1
#
_entry.id   AF-A0A172Z557-F1
#
_cell.length_a   1.000
_cell.length_b   1.000
_cell.length_c   1.000
_cell.angle_alpha   90.00
_cell.angle_beta   90.00
_cell.angle_gamma   90.00
#
_symmetry.space_group_name_H-M   'P 1'
#
loop_
_entity.id
_entity.type
_entity.pdbx_description
1 polymer ?
#
loop_
_entity_poly.entity_id
_entity_poly.type
_entity_poly.pdbx_seq_one_letter_code
_entity_poly.pdbx_strand_id
1 'polypeptide(L)'
;MAFNTGNPVEPNGSTDPRDLKDNAQIIDKLVNSSDLTWLGRLGKTLKTWAGMTADFMAAQLQRTNDFQAFLQNISFEVPVNYAPGISITRSTQTVLYNGQAYRPKAEALPFVTTTFPADSAKWMLAGDSSLRQDLAAAPGSGKVGFDEAQAYSTGTVGNRLKELNAPGIDKEQRTFSDLDLLPNLGNTKTLDAAIRSGTVRVAFVGDSITQGDADSLYDNSSAAIIMRRLREENPRVTFVFANFSIAGLGIPSFSNPNYKGMAPPADPFVGFYRPPGDALTGQWPGGSVAGKSWIDHLKDWAPDLVCNPFGANDVGWTSLELAAYSKQAIDYMESWAKPPSIAWGAAARPATVSIYGEAVQKAANVARSIARQRNLTLLDFNRLHNVRRFAVDVDNPFYVRDDAFAGFPTNWTLDPGTTLALSTVTPGALEGQGTATRNTLSQDCNLEAFFTATNWSATTVGLLYRDLGTNDGGGQNRYSAFASATAVSLYWAGTMIGSYSYAAIPNGTAIKLRVDVRGALHRVFVNGIERITVWNYGNVMQGKHAVTVVGGFGAVYGFSAHLGNNYVVGRQQLNDVDIYGVNDFATNQNSLGGNGNNHFTKLGNTVIMAAGYFPLTHHMKTVYPKLSSVIVPFTVTGTTQVFDAAGTTLRTQIEGTGVGAATYPLVTSSGATASKQDSAFVNVLTDRNVTCEILSSSGPTSFLQAVVPFTVGLWQVNVSAQFTKNSAGVYANTLTVTAIRIV
;
A
#
# COMPACT_ATOMS: atom_id res chain seq x y z
N MET A 1 -52.40 -4.05 -83.52
CA MET A 1 -53.59 -3.26 -83.15
C MET A 1 -54.22 -2.77 -84.43
N ALA A 2 -55.54 -2.79 -84.53
CA ALA A 2 -56.23 -2.50 -85.78
C ALA A 2 -56.61 -1.01 -85.93
N PHE A 3 -56.86 -0.29 -84.83
CA PHE A 3 -57.38 1.08 -84.90
C PHE A 3 -56.53 2.12 -84.15
N ASN A 4 -55.94 1.77 -82.99
CA ASN A 4 -54.97 2.60 -82.25
C ASN A 4 -55.38 4.08 -82.13
N THR A 5 -56.59 4.33 -81.61
CA THR A 5 -57.23 5.66 -81.61
C THR A 5 -56.51 6.71 -80.75
N GLY A 6 -55.68 6.28 -79.79
CA GLY A 6 -55.01 7.16 -78.83
C GLY A 6 -55.93 7.74 -77.75
N ASN A 7 -57.20 7.34 -77.69
CA ASN A 7 -58.15 7.83 -76.69
C ASN A 7 -57.68 7.45 -75.27
N PRO A 8 -57.70 8.38 -74.29
CA PRO A 8 -57.22 8.12 -72.94
C PRO A 8 -58.11 7.11 -72.18
N VAL A 9 -57.60 6.60 -71.06
CA VAL A 9 -58.34 5.74 -70.11
C VAL A 9 -58.75 6.61 -68.93
N GLU A 10 -59.66 7.57 -69.11
CA GLU A 10 -60.17 8.39 -67.98
C GLU A 10 -61.35 7.68 -67.32
N PRO A 11 -61.73 7.99 -66.06
CA PRO A 11 -61.83 7.05 -64.93
C PRO A 11 -62.70 5.79 -65.11
N ASN A 12 -63.57 5.77 -66.12
CA ASN A 12 -64.47 4.67 -66.46
C ASN A 12 -64.07 3.88 -67.73
N GLY A 13 -62.90 4.17 -68.32
CA GLY A 13 -62.43 3.56 -69.57
C GLY A 13 -62.93 4.28 -70.84
N SER A 14 -62.43 3.87 -72.01
CA SER A 14 -62.89 4.41 -73.30
C SER A 14 -64.17 3.71 -73.73
N THR A 15 -65.20 4.49 -74.07
CA THR A 15 -66.46 3.98 -74.63
C THR A 15 -66.45 3.91 -76.16
N ASP A 16 -65.34 4.24 -76.83
CA ASP A 16 -65.21 4.10 -78.28
C ASP A 16 -65.22 2.61 -78.66
N PRO A 17 -66.14 2.14 -79.51
CA PRO A 17 -66.24 0.73 -79.88
C PRO A 17 -64.95 0.16 -80.50
N ARG A 18 -64.13 1.00 -81.14
CA ARG A 18 -62.85 0.58 -81.74
C ARG A 18 -61.81 0.24 -80.67
N ASP A 19 -61.80 0.98 -79.56
CA ASP A 19 -60.94 0.70 -78.42
C ASP A 19 -61.35 -0.58 -77.69
N LEU A 20 -62.64 -0.87 -77.62
CA LEU A 20 -63.15 -2.13 -77.06
C LEU A 20 -62.61 -3.33 -77.85
N LYS A 21 -62.58 -3.24 -79.19
CA LYS A 21 -62.03 -4.30 -80.05
C LYS A 21 -60.52 -4.45 -79.88
N ASP A 22 -59.76 -3.36 -79.91
CA ASP A 22 -58.30 -3.42 -79.70
C ASP A 22 -57.97 -3.95 -78.30
N ASN A 23 -58.72 -3.55 -77.26
CA ASN A 23 -58.56 -4.09 -75.89
C ASN A 23 -58.85 -5.59 -75.83
N ALA A 24 -59.94 -6.07 -76.45
CA ALA A 24 -60.26 -7.50 -76.45
C ALA A 24 -59.15 -8.35 -77.08
N GLN A 25 -58.59 -7.90 -78.21
CA GLN A 25 -57.47 -8.58 -78.87
C GLN A 25 -56.17 -8.53 -78.05
N ILE A 26 -55.90 -7.38 -77.43
CA ILE A 26 -54.73 -7.22 -76.57
C ILE A 26 -54.86 -8.08 -75.32
N ILE A 27 -56.02 -8.12 -74.67
CA ILE A 27 -56.26 -8.97 -73.50
C ILE A 27 -56.09 -10.44 -73.86
N ASP A 28 -56.62 -10.88 -75.01
CA ASP A 28 -56.39 -12.24 -75.50
C ASP A 28 -54.88 -12.54 -75.65
N LYS A 29 -54.11 -11.60 -76.20
CA LYS A 29 -52.64 -11.72 -76.25
C LYS A 29 -51.95 -11.66 -74.89
N LEU A 30 -52.42 -10.81 -73.98
CA LEU A 30 -51.85 -10.70 -72.63
C LEU A 30 -52.09 -11.97 -71.82
N VAL A 31 -53.22 -12.64 -72.00
CA VAL A 31 -53.57 -13.84 -71.23
C VAL A 31 -53.07 -15.11 -71.89
N ASN A 32 -53.22 -15.24 -73.21
CA ASN A 32 -53.03 -16.51 -73.92
C ASN A 32 -51.76 -16.57 -74.80
N SER A 33 -51.05 -15.45 -75.02
CA SER A 33 -49.79 -15.50 -75.80
C SER A 33 -48.64 -16.07 -74.98
N SER A 34 -47.71 -16.74 -75.67
CA SER A 34 -46.43 -17.16 -75.11
C SER A 34 -45.37 -16.05 -75.08
N ASP A 35 -45.62 -14.91 -75.74
CA ASP A 35 -44.74 -13.75 -75.69
C ASP A 35 -44.67 -13.21 -74.26
N LEU A 36 -43.51 -12.74 -73.79
CA LEU A 36 -43.35 -12.24 -72.40
C LEU A 36 -43.96 -10.85 -72.18
N THR A 37 -44.05 -10.07 -73.25
CA THR A 37 -44.61 -8.72 -73.22
C THR A 37 -45.42 -8.45 -74.47
N TRP A 38 -46.39 -7.57 -74.36
CA TRP A 38 -47.16 -7.09 -75.49
C TRP A 38 -47.42 -5.58 -75.40
N LEU A 39 -47.53 -4.92 -76.54
CA LEU A 39 -47.83 -3.50 -76.60
C LEU A 39 -49.33 -3.26 -76.39
N GLY A 40 -49.68 -2.53 -75.34
CA GLY A 40 -51.04 -2.12 -75.05
C GLY A 40 -51.54 -1.00 -75.97
N ARG A 41 -52.85 -0.73 -75.95
CA ARG A 41 -53.49 0.25 -76.86
C ARG A 41 -53.02 1.69 -76.70
N LEU A 42 -52.39 2.00 -75.57
CA LEU A 42 -51.79 3.32 -75.32
C LEU A 42 -50.29 3.34 -75.64
N GLY A 43 -49.78 2.35 -76.36
CA GLY A 43 -48.35 2.23 -76.69
C GLY A 43 -47.46 1.86 -75.50
N LYS A 44 -48.04 1.45 -74.36
CA LYS A 44 -47.25 0.97 -73.20
C LYS A 44 -46.99 -0.53 -73.32
N THR A 45 -45.74 -0.94 -73.10
CA THR A 45 -45.39 -2.35 -73.02
C THR A 45 -45.93 -2.94 -71.72
N LEU A 46 -46.79 -3.94 -71.83
CA LEU A 46 -47.41 -4.66 -70.73
C LEU A 46 -46.82 -6.06 -70.65
N LYS A 47 -46.70 -6.60 -69.43
CA LYS A 47 -46.33 -8.02 -69.26
C LYS A 47 -47.54 -8.89 -69.52
N THR A 48 -47.34 -9.96 -70.29
CA THR A 48 -48.34 -11.01 -70.47
C THR A 48 -48.35 -11.92 -69.24
N TRP A 49 -49.32 -12.83 -69.14
CA TRP A 49 -49.36 -13.87 -68.13
C TRP A 49 -48.13 -14.79 -68.21
N ALA A 50 -47.66 -15.10 -69.42
CA ALA A 50 -46.42 -15.84 -69.64
C ALA A 50 -45.20 -15.09 -69.09
N GLY A 51 -45.12 -13.78 -69.33
CA GLY A 51 -44.07 -12.91 -68.78
C GLY A 51 -44.07 -12.84 -67.26
N MET A 52 -45.24 -12.63 -66.65
CA MET A 52 -45.38 -12.60 -65.20
C MET A 52 -45.04 -13.96 -64.56
N THR A 53 -45.43 -15.07 -65.22
CA THR A 53 -45.09 -16.42 -64.77
C THR A 53 -43.58 -16.67 -64.85
N ALA A 54 -42.92 -16.25 -65.92
CA ALA A 54 -41.48 -16.39 -66.09
C ALA A 54 -40.72 -15.60 -65.00
N ASP A 55 -41.11 -14.36 -64.71
CA ASP A 55 -40.51 -13.57 -63.63
C ASP A 55 -40.74 -14.20 -62.26
N PHE A 56 -41.95 -14.70 -62.01
CA PHE A 56 -42.26 -15.40 -60.76
C PHE A 56 -41.38 -16.62 -60.59
N MET A 57 -41.23 -17.46 -61.62
CA MET A 57 -40.35 -18.63 -61.59
C MET A 57 -38.88 -18.24 -61.38
N ALA A 58 -38.39 -17.19 -62.06
CA ALA A 58 -37.04 -16.68 -61.87
C ALA A 58 -36.82 -16.20 -60.42
N ALA A 59 -37.79 -15.49 -59.84
CA ALA A 59 -37.73 -15.05 -58.45
C ALA A 59 -37.78 -16.21 -57.45
N GLN A 60 -38.56 -17.27 -57.72
CA GLN A 60 -38.55 -18.49 -56.89
C GLN A 60 -37.20 -19.22 -56.96
N LEU A 61 -36.59 -19.30 -58.16
CA LEU A 61 -35.27 -19.88 -58.34
C LEU A 61 -34.20 -19.06 -57.60
N GLN A 62 -34.25 -17.73 -57.69
CA GLN A 62 -33.32 -16.86 -56.98
C GLN A 62 -33.45 -17.03 -55.46
N ARG A 63 -34.68 -17.03 -54.92
CA ARG A 63 -34.90 -17.32 -53.49
C ARG A 63 -34.37 -18.69 -53.07
N THR A 64 -34.52 -19.69 -53.92
CA THR A 64 -33.97 -21.04 -53.66
C THR A 64 -32.45 -21.01 -53.64
N ASN A 65 -31.81 -20.32 -54.59
CA ASN A 65 -30.36 -20.18 -54.64
C ASN A 65 -29.81 -19.39 -53.44
N ASP A 66 -30.47 -18.29 -53.07
CA ASP A 66 -30.10 -17.47 -51.91
C ASP A 66 -30.26 -18.27 -50.60
N PHE A 67 -31.33 -19.07 -50.49
CA PHE A 67 -31.55 -19.96 -49.35
C PHE A 67 -30.51 -21.10 -49.28
N GLN A 68 -30.14 -21.70 -50.42
CA GLN A 68 -29.08 -22.71 -50.48
C GLN A 68 -27.71 -22.11 -50.13
N ALA A 69 -27.39 -20.92 -50.64
CA ALA A 69 -26.16 -20.20 -50.29
C ALA A 69 -26.14 -19.83 -48.79
N PHE A 70 -27.28 -19.44 -48.22
CA PHE A 70 -27.41 -19.22 -46.78
C PHE A 70 -27.18 -20.53 -46.00
N LEU A 71 -27.85 -21.64 -46.35
CA LEU A 71 -27.67 -22.95 -45.69
C LEU A 71 -26.22 -23.45 -45.74
N GLN A 72 -25.51 -23.22 -46.84
CA GLN A 72 -24.08 -23.53 -46.97
C GLN A 72 -23.19 -22.70 -46.04
N ASN A 73 -23.67 -21.54 -45.58
CA ASN A 73 -22.90 -20.60 -44.76
C ASN A 73 -23.26 -20.63 -43.26
N ILE A 74 -24.35 -21.29 -42.84
CA ILE A 74 -24.84 -21.18 -41.45
C ILE A 74 -24.69 -22.44 -40.57
N SER A 75 -24.14 -23.55 -41.07
CA SER A 75 -23.91 -24.74 -40.23
C SER A 75 -22.64 -25.49 -40.62
N PHE A 76 -21.74 -25.68 -39.65
CA PHE A 76 -20.66 -26.66 -39.75
C PHE A 76 -21.20 -28.04 -39.34
N GLU A 77 -20.80 -29.09 -40.07
CA GLU A 77 -21.09 -30.46 -39.68
C GLU A 77 -20.31 -30.81 -38.42
N VAL A 78 -20.83 -31.76 -37.62
CA VAL A 78 -20.16 -32.24 -36.40
C VAL A 78 -18.75 -32.72 -36.77
N PRO A 79 -17.69 -32.16 -36.14
CA PRO A 79 -16.33 -32.51 -36.49
C PRO A 79 -16.05 -34.00 -36.27
N VAL A 80 -15.45 -34.65 -37.27
CA VAL A 80 -14.92 -36.02 -37.13
C VAL A 80 -13.43 -35.98 -36.83
N ASN A 81 -12.90 -36.90 -36.02
CA ASN A 81 -11.45 -36.94 -35.80
C ASN A 81 -10.71 -37.17 -37.13
N TYR A 82 -9.67 -36.36 -37.38
CA TYR A 82 -8.89 -36.45 -38.59
C TYR A 82 -8.22 -37.83 -38.70
N ALA A 83 -8.46 -38.50 -39.81
CA ALA A 83 -7.83 -39.75 -40.20
C ALA A 83 -7.58 -39.75 -41.71
N PRO A 84 -6.62 -40.54 -42.22
CA PRO A 84 -6.46 -40.74 -43.67
C PRO A 84 -7.73 -41.37 -44.29
N GLY A 85 -8.05 -41.01 -45.53
CA GLY A 85 -9.13 -41.62 -46.32
C GLY A 85 -10.50 -40.95 -46.20
N ILE A 86 -10.62 -39.83 -45.50
CA ILE A 86 -11.87 -39.07 -45.38
C ILE A 86 -12.06 -38.22 -46.64
N SER A 87 -13.19 -38.38 -47.32
CA SER A 87 -13.56 -37.59 -48.50
C SER A 87 -14.17 -36.25 -48.08
N ILE A 88 -13.47 -35.17 -48.42
CA ILE A 88 -13.87 -33.79 -48.13
C ILE A 88 -14.28 -33.16 -49.46
N THR A 89 -15.58 -32.97 -49.62
CA THR A 89 -16.19 -32.48 -50.86
C THR A 89 -17.01 -31.21 -50.64
N ARG A 90 -17.23 -30.82 -49.37
CA ARG A 90 -18.06 -29.66 -48.99
C ARG A 90 -17.34 -28.79 -47.97
N SER A 91 -17.53 -27.48 -48.08
CA SER A 91 -16.92 -26.47 -47.19
C SER A 91 -17.42 -26.53 -45.74
N THR A 92 -18.56 -27.19 -45.52
CA THR A 92 -19.20 -27.37 -44.20
C THR A 92 -18.68 -28.59 -43.43
N GLN A 93 -17.95 -29.51 -44.08
CA GLN A 93 -17.34 -30.66 -43.41
C GLN A 93 -16.18 -30.20 -42.53
N THR A 94 -16.12 -30.61 -41.26
CA THR A 94 -15.03 -30.24 -40.36
C THR A 94 -14.36 -31.47 -39.76
N VAL A 95 -13.09 -31.31 -39.39
CA VAL A 95 -12.30 -32.36 -38.75
C VAL A 95 -11.68 -31.87 -37.44
N LEU A 96 -11.52 -32.76 -36.47
CA LEU A 96 -10.78 -32.53 -35.24
C LEU A 96 -9.36 -33.07 -35.37
N TYR A 97 -8.37 -32.23 -35.16
CA TYR A 97 -6.98 -32.64 -35.02
C TYR A 97 -6.41 -32.02 -33.75
N ASN A 98 -5.88 -32.84 -32.84
CA ASN A 98 -5.41 -32.43 -31.51
C ASN A 98 -6.43 -31.57 -30.72
N GLY A 99 -7.72 -31.93 -30.81
CA GLY A 99 -8.80 -31.23 -30.11
C GLY A 99 -9.21 -29.87 -30.71
N GLN A 100 -8.59 -29.46 -31.83
CA GLN A 100 -8.93 -28.24 -32.55
C GLN A 100 -9.74 -28.57 -33.81
N ALA A 101 -10.81 -27.81 -34.05
CA ALA A 101 -11.66 -28.00 -35.22
C ALA A 101 -11.09 -27.24 -36.43
N TYR A 102 -10.98 -27.93 -37.56
CA TYR A 102 -10.52 -27.38 -38.83
C TYR A 102 -11.61 -27.54 -39.89
N ARG A 103 -11.75 -26.52 -40.74
CA ARG A 103 -12.61 -26.52 -41.92
C ARG A 103 -11.76 -26.45 -43.19
N PRO A 104 -12.19 -27.05 -44.31
CA PRO A 104 -11.41 -27.05 -45.52
C PRO A 104 -11.44 -25.66 -46.17
N LYS A 105 -10.35 -25.30 -46.84
CA LYS A 105 -10.33 -24.14 -47.72
C LYS A 105 -11.12 -24.44 -48.97
N ALA A 106 -11.92 -23.48 -49.44
CA ALA A 106 -12.81 -23.70 -50.58
C ALA A 106 -12.03 -24.07 -51.85
N GLU A 107 -10.87 -23.43 -52.04
CA GLU A 107 -9.96 -23.65 -53.16
C GLU A 107 -9.26 -25.02 -53.15
N ALA A 108 -9.28 -25.74 -52.03
CA ALA A 108 -8.68 -27.06 -51.92
C ALA A 108 -9.68 -28.20 -52.15
N LEU A 109 -10.98 -27.89 -52.24
CA LEU A 109 -12.03 -28.89 -52.45
C LEU A 109 -12.16 -29.29 -53.93
N PRO A 110 -12.44 -30.58 -54.23
CA PRO A 110 -12.52 -31.71 -53.31
C PRO A 110 -11.14 -32.36 -53.06
N PHE A 111 -10.95 -32.98 -51.89
CA PHE A 111 -9.76 -33.80 -51.61
C PHE A 111 -10.06 -34.95 -50.65
N VAL A 112 -9.16 -35.94 -50.61
CA VAL A 112 -9.17 -37.03 -49.63
C VAL A 112 -8.02 -36.83 -48.67
N THR A 113 -8.29 -36.99 -47.37
CA THR A 113 -7.26 -36.83 -46.35
C THR A 113 -6.18 -37.90 -46.44
N THR A 114 -4.95 -37.53 -46.15
CA THR A 114 -3.78 -38.40 -46.05
C THR A 114 -3.20 -38.28 -44.65
N THR A 115 -2.15 -37.50 -44.44
CA THR A 115 -1.62 -37.15 -43.12
C THR A 115 -1.82 -35.66 -42.85
N PHE A 116 -2.11 -35.30 -41.59
CA PHE A 116 -2.43 -33.92 -41.27
C PHE A 116 -1.32 -32.92 -41.65
N PRO A 117 -0.02 -33.20 -41.44
CA PRO A 117 1.03 -32.29 -41.89
C PRO A 117 1.04 -32.07 -43.41
N ALA A 118 0.85 -33.12 -44.20
CA ALA A 118 0.80 -33.05 -45.67
C ALA A 118 -0.46 -32.32 -46.18
N ASP A 119 -1.57 -32.44 -45.46
CA ASP A 119 -2.83 -31.78 -45.83
C ASP A 119 -3.01 -30.40 -45.17
N SER A 120 -2.18 -30.01 -44.21
CA SER A 120 -2.37 -28.81 -43.37
C SER A 120 -2.67 -27.54 -44.17
N ALA A 121 -2.03 -27.36 -45.34
CA ALA A 121 -2.25 -26.22 -46.22
C ALA A 121 -3.67 -26.14 -46.83
N LYS A 122 -4.39 -27.27 -46.89
CA LYS A 122 -5.77 -27.42 -47.39
C LYS A 122 -6.82 -27.06 -46.32
N TRP A 123 -6.39 -26.88 -45.07
CA TRP A 123 -7.25 -26.65 -43.91
C TRP A 123 -7.10 -25.23 -43.36
N MET A 124 -8.14 -24.76 -42.69
CA MET A 124 -8.17 -23.53 -41.91
C MET A 124 -8.72 -23.83 -40.51
N LEU A 125 -8.13 -23.25 -39.46
CA LEU A 125 -8.63 -23.38 -38.10
C LEU A 125 -10.00 -22.70 -38.00
N ALA A 126 -10.99 -23.41 -37.45
CA ALA A 126 -12.39 -22.95 -37.39
C ALA A 126 -12.82 -22.44 -36.00
N GLY A 127 -11.95 -22.47 -34.98
CA GLY A 127 -12.27 -22.04 -33.61
C GLY A 127 -11.20 -21.11 -32.99
N ASP A 128 -11.62 -20.29 -32.02
CA ASP A 128 -10.78 -19.39 -31.23
C ASP A 128 -10.51 -19.90 -29.80
N SER A 129 -10.97 -21.11 -29.47
CA SER A 129 -10.85 -21.72 -28.15
C SER A 129 -9.40 -21.80 -27.67
N SER A 130 -8.44 -22.10 -28.56
CA SER A 130 -7.00 -22.11 -28.23
C SER A 130 -6.49 -20.70 -27.92
N LEU A 131 -6.91 -19.67 -28.65
CA LEU A 131 -6.51 -18.29 -28.39
C LEU A 131 -7.13 -17.76 -27.08
N ARG A 132 -8.41 -18.05 -26.80
CA ARG A 132 -9.05 -17.66 -25.53
C ARG A 132 -8.42 -18.38 -24.34
N GLN A 133 -8.10 -19.66 -24.50
CA GLN A 133 -7.43 -20.45 -23.46
C GLN A 133 -5.98 -19.97 -23.25
N ASP A 134 -5.28 -19.62 -24.31
CA ASP A 134 -3.94 -19.04 -24.26
C ASP A 134 -3.91 -17.66 -23.60
N LEU A 135 -4.87 -16.78 -23.91
CA LEU A 135 -4.99 -15.46 -23.30
C LEU A 135 -5.49 -15.51 -21.85
N ALA A 136 -6.28 -16.52 -21.47
CA ALA A 136 -6.77 -16.72 -20.11
C ALA A 136 -5.77 -17.46 -19.19
N ALA A 137 -4.77 -18.15 -19.76
CA ALA A 137 -3.73 -18.82 -18.99
C ALA A 137 -2.73 -17.82 -18.39
N ALA A 138 -2.00 -18.22 -17.34
CA ALA A 138 -1.00 -17.38 -16.68
C ALA A 138 0.04 -16.70 -17.63
N PRO A 139 0.54 -17.34 -18.70
CA PRO A 139 1.45 -16.68 -19.66
C PRO A 139 0.72 -15.84 -20.73
N GLY A 140 -0.63 -15.77 -20.71
CA GLY A 140 -1.44 -15.13 -21.74
C GLY A 140 -1.18 -13.64 -21.91
N SER A 141 -0.84 -12.94 -20.82
CA SER A 141 -0.42 -11.53 -20.87
C SER A 141 0.86 -11.33 -21.67
N GLY A 142 1.77 -12.31 -21.70
CA GLY A 142 3.01 -12.30 -22.49
C GLY A 142 2.81 -12.56 -23.99
N LYS A 143 1.59 -12.92 -24.41
CA LYS A 143 1.23 -13.12 -25.83
C LYS A 143 0.59 -11.88 -26.45
N VAL A 144 0.36 -10.82 -25.67
CA VAL A 144 -0.19 -9.53 -26.14
C VAL A 144 0.97 -8.61 -26.54
N GLY A 145 1.08 -8.30 -27.83
CA GLY A 145 2.09 -7.37 -28.33
C GLY A 145 1.87 -5.95 -27.82
N PHE A 146 2.96 -5.29 -27.43
CA PHE A 146 3.01 -3.86 -27.10
C PHE A 146 3.96 -3.16 -28.08
N ASP A 147 3.51 -2.04 -28.65
CA ASP A 147 4.28 -1.17 -29.52
C ASP A 147 4.22 0.26 -28.95
N GLU A 148 5.37 0.76 -28.54
CA GLU A 148 5.50 2.08 -27.92
C GLU A 148 5.10 3.23 -28.87
N ALA A 149 5.23 3.02 -30.18
CA ALA A 149 4.88 4.01 -31.20
C ALA A 149 3.37 4.15 -31.41
N GLN A 150 2.56 3.16 -31.01
CA GLN A 150 1.11 3.20 -31.24
C GLN A 150 0.35 4.01 -30.17
N ALA A 151 -0.76 4.62 -30.59
CA ALA A 151 -1.72 5.24 -29.68
C ALA A 151 -2.75 4.20 -29.23
N TYR A 152 -2.98 4.12 -27.92
CA TYR A 152 -3.93 3.19 -27.33
C TYR A 152 -5.10 3.96 -26.72
N SER A 153 -6.32 3.43 -26.84
CA SER A 153 -7.49 4.03 -26.21
C SER A 153 -7.42 3.93 -24.68
N THR A 154 -7.97 4.94 -23.99
CA THR A 154 -8.07 4.98 -22.53
C THR A 154 -8.75 3.73 -21.98
N GLY A 155 -8.20 3.15 -20.90
CA GLY A 155 -8.73 1.95 -20.26
C GLY A 155 -8.22 0.63 -20.83
N THR A 156 -7.36 0.66 -21.86
CA THR A 156 -6.71 -0.54 -22.40
C THR A 156 -5.40 -0.86 -21.68
N VAL A 157 -4.98 -2.14 -21.72
CA VAL A 157 -3.67 -2.57 -21.23
C VAL A 157 -2.53 -1.85 -21.95
N GLY A 158 -2.65 -1.60 -23.26
CA GLY A 158 -1.66 -0.86 -24.05
C GLY A 158 -1.50 0.59 -23.58
N ASN A 159 -2.60 1.27 -23.23
CA ASN A 159 -2.53 2.62 -22.65
C ASN A 159 -1.79 2.63 -21.30
N ARG A 160 -2.06 1.65 -20.43
CA ARG A 160 -1.40 1.54 -19.13
C ARG A 160 0.09 1.16 -19.24
N LEU A 161 0.45 0.30 -20.19
CA LEU A 161 1.86 -0.06 -20.45
C LEU A 161 2.65 1.12 -21.03
N LYS A 162 2.02 1.95 -21.88
CA LYS A 162 2.65 3.17 -22.40
C LYS A 162 2.92 4.19 -21.30
N GLU A 163 2.01 4.34 -20.35
CA GLU A 163 2.24 5.16 -19.14
C GLU A 163 3.43 4.66 -18.29
N LEU A 164 3.65 3.34 -18.25
CA LEU A 164 4.73 2.72 -17.46
C LEU A 164 6.10 2.73 -18.15
N ASN A 165 6.14 2.70 -19.49
CA ASN A 165 7.39 2.66 -20.27
C ASN A 165 7.91 4.05 -20.67
N ALA A 166 7.26 5.14 -20.25
CA ALA A 166 7.75 6.49 -20.50
C ALA A 166 9.22 6.65 -19.98
N PRO A 167 10.15 7.18 -20.80
CA PRO A 167 11.55 7.33 -20.40
C PRO A 167 11.68 8.18 -19.14
N GLY A 168 12.24 7.61 -18.06
CA GLY A 168 12.47 8.31 -16.79
C GLY A 168 11.74 7.74 -15.57
N ILE A 169 10.94 6.68 -15.73
CA ILE A 169 10.68 5.76 -14.62
C ILE A 169 11.86 4.78 -14.60
N ASP A 170 12.92 5.12 -13.87
CA ASP A 170 14.04 4.21 -13.68
C ASP A 170 13.51 2.85 -13.22
N LYS A 171 13.89 1.80 -13.95
CA LYS A 171 13.74 0.38 -13.55
C LYS A 171 14.63 0.03 -12.33
N GLU A 172 15.27 1.04 -11.73
CA GLU A 172 15.90 1.05 -10.41
C GLU A 172 15.14 1.91 -9.38
N GLN A 173 13.85 2.20 -9.60
CA GLN A 173 12.95 2.17 -8.46
C GLN A 173 13.04 0.75 -7.91
N ARG A 174 13.97 0.51 -6.97
CA ARG A 174 13.77 -0.52 -5.94
C ARG A 174 12.31 -0.41 -5.61
N THR A 175 11.60 -1.50 -5.81
CA THR A 175 10.16 -1.54 -5.65
C THR A 175 9.82 -0.71 -4.42
N PHE A 176 9.13 0.42 -4.63
CA PHE A 176 8.68 1.33 -3.59
C PHE A 176 7.71 0.62 -2.60
N SER A 177 7.56 -0.71 -2.74
CA SER A 177 6.99 -1.70 -1.83
C SER A 177 7.91 -2.14 -0.68
N ASP A 178 9.16 -1.65 -0.60
CA ASP A 178 9.96 -1.73 0.63
C ASP A 178 9.68 -0.54 1.57
N LEU A 179 8.78 0.37 1.18
CA LEU A 179 8.17 1.31 2.13
C LEU A 179 7.07 0.57 2.87
N ASP A 180 7.48 -0.07 3.97
CA ASP A 180 6.58 -0.47 5.04
C ASP A 180 5.49 0.60 5.21
N LEU A 181 4.24 0.22 4.97
CA LEU A 181 3.06 1.01 5.31
C LEU A 181 2.87 1.13 6.84
N LEU A 182 3.93 0.86 7.61
CA LEU A 182 3.99 0.85 9.05
C LEU A 182 4.93 1.97 9.50
N PRO A 183 4.50 2.86 10.41
CA PRO A 183 5.37 3.91 10.92
C PRO A 183 6.69 3.35 11.47
N ASN A 184 7.78 4.04 11.18
CA ASN A 184 9.13 3.66 11.59
C ASN A 184 9.18 3.31 13.08
N LEU A 185 9.47 2.05 13.39
CA LEU A 185 9.90 1.64 14.72
C LEU A 185 11.30 2.20 14.95
N GLY A 186 11.47 2.98 16.02
CA GLY A 186 12.76 3.57 16.37
C GLY A 186 13.52 2.72 17.38
N ASN A 187 14.25 3.39 18.28
CA ASN A 187 14.98 2.74 19.35
C ASN A 187 14.05 2.13 20.42
N THR A 188 13.86 0.82 20.37
CA THR A 188 13.04 0.04 21.31
C THR A 188 13.84 -0.64 22.43
N LYS A 189 15.13 -0.34 22.57
CA LYS A 189 16.02 -1.11 23.47
C LYS A 189 15.50 -1.23 24.90
N THR A 190 15.05 -0.13 25.51
CA THR A 190 14.54 -0.13 26.89
C THR A 190 13.21 -0.85 26.99
N LEU A 191 12.30 -0.61 26.04
CA LEU A 191 11.04 -1.34 25.92
C LEU A 191 11.26 -2.85 25.81
N ASP A 192 12.18 -3.30 24.95
CA ASP A 192 12.44 -4.72 24.70
C ASP A 192 13.06 -5.41 25.90
N ALA A 193 13.89 -4.70 26.66
CA ALA A 193 14.39 -5.19 27.94
C ALA A 193 13.25 -5.35 28.97
N ALA A 194 12.35 -4.38 29.04
CA ALA A 194 11.21 -4.42 29.96
C ALA A 194 10.22 -5.55 29.62
N ILE A 195 9.88 -5.74 28.34
CA ILE A 195 9.03 -6.85 27.88
C ILE A 195 9.64 -8.19 28.28
N ARG A 196 10.94 -8.39 28.06
CA ARG A 196 11.66 -9.62 28.45
C ARG A 196 11.71 -9.82 29.96
N SER A 197 11.69 -8.75 30.75
CA SER A 197 11.62 -8.82 32.22
C SER A 197 10.22 -9.12 32.77
N GLY A 198 9.17 -9.05 31.93
CA GLY A 198 7.79 -9.36 32.29
C GLY A 198 7.00 -8.21 32.90
N THR A 199 7.60 -7.02 33.10
CA THR A 199 6.88 -5.80 33.52
C THR A 199 7.29 -4.62 32.66
N VAL A 200 6.31 -3.86 32.16
CA VAL A 200 6.54 -2.67 31.32
C VAL A 200 5.79 -1.48 31.90
N ARG A 201 6.51 -0.39 32.14
CA ARG A 201 5.98 0.91 32.55
C ARG A 201 5.80 1.81 31.33
N VAL A 202 4.55 2.06 30.94
CA VAL A 202 4.22 2.93 29.79
C VAL A 202 3.62 4.24 30.30
N ALA A 203 4.24 5.35 29.93
CA ALA A 203 3.73 6.66 30.23
C ALA A 203 3.21 7.38 28.99
N PHE A 204 2.04 7.99 29.10
CA PHE A 204 1.47 8.92 28.13
C PHE A 204 1.69 10.35 28.59
N VAL A 205 2.12 11.21 27.68
CA VAL A 205 2.23 12.65 27.91
C VAL A 205 1.80 13.42 26.66
N GLY A 206 0.70 14.13 26.77
CA GLY A 206 0.11 14.85 25.66
C GLY A 206 -0.81 15.98 26.12
N ASP A 207 -1.62 16.43 25.18
CA ASP A 207 -2.60 17.49 25.38
C ASP A 207 -3.98 16.94 25.81
N SER A 208 -5.06 17.70 25.56
CA SER A 208 -6.43 17.33 25.91
C SER A 208 -6.91 16.05 25.23
N ILE A 209 -6.43 15.76 24.02
CA ILE A 209 -6.83 14.58 23.26
C ILE A 209 -6.33 13.31 23.96
N THR A 210 -5.14 13.38 24.56
CA THR A 210 -4.51 12.25 25.25
C THR A 210 -4.88 12.18 26.72
N GLN A 211 -5.24 13.33 27.32
CA GLN A 211 -5.87 13.33 28.64
C GLN A 211 -7.17 12.51 28.61
N GLY A 212 -7.98 12.66 27.55
CA GLY A 212 -8.99 11.66 27.16
C GLY A 212 -10.35 11.73 27.86
N ASP A 213 -10.57 12.67 28.78
CA ASP A 213 -11.77 12.77 29.63
C ASP A 213 -12.55 14.10 29.49
N ALA A 214 -12.13 14.99 28.59
CA ALA A 214 -12.77 16.30 28.41
C ALA A 214 -14.09 16.21 27.64
N ASP A 215 -14.06 15.62 26.44
CA ASP A 215 -15.19 15.57 25.51
C ASP A 215 -15.63 14.13 25.17
N SER A 216 -15.28 13.16 26.02
CA SER A 216 -15.73 11.76 25.91
C SER A 216 -15.56 11.01 27.23
N LEU A 217 -16.13 9.81 27.32
CA LEU A 217 -15.80 8.86 28.39
C LEU A 217 -14.35 8.43 28.24
N TYR A 218 -13.59 8.40 29.35
CA TYR A 218 -12.18 8.02 29.34
C TYR A 218 -11.94 6.65 28.67
N ASP A 219 -12.84 5.68 28.86
CA ASP A 219 -12.76 4.34 28.27
C ASP A 219 -12.80 4.32 26.73
N ASN A 220 -13.28 5.41 26.12
CA ASN A 220 -13.29 5.61 24.66
C ASN A 220 -12.08 6.41 24.17
N SER A 221 -11.23 6.92 25.07
CA SER A 221 -10.02 7.64 24.71
C SER A 221 -8.98 6.72 24.07
N SER A 222 -8.12 7.30 23.23
CA SER A 222 -6.99 6.58 22.65
C SER A 222 -6.08 5.93 23.69
N ALA A 223 -5.81 6.61 24.81
CA ALA A 223 -5.02 6.08 25.91
C ALA A 223 -5.66 4.80 26.51
N ALA A 224 -6.94 4.86 26.88
CA ALA A 224 -7.64 3.70 27.44
C ALA A 224 -7.74 2.52 26.46
N ILE A 225 -8.01 2.79 25.17
CA ILE A 225 -8.05 1.76 24.13
C ILE A 225 -6.70 1.05 24.02
N ILE A 226 -5.59 1.80 24.02
CA ILE A 226 -4.25 1.21 23.95
C ILE A 226 -3.89 0.47 25.24
N MET A 227 -4.21 1.02 26.41
CA MET A 227 -3.98 0.33 27.68
C MET A 227 -4.67 -1.04 27.73
N ARG A 228 -5.95 -1.09 27.33
CA ARG A 228 -6.73 -2.32 27.23
C ARG A 228 -6.11 -3.29 26.22
N ARG A 229 -5.85 -2.81 24.99
CA ARG A 229 -5.28 -3.60 23.91
C ARG A 229 -3.94 -4.22 24.27
N LEU A 230 -3.03 -3.47 24.91
CA LEU A 230 -1.73 -3.98 25.31
C LEU A 230 -1.83 -5.11 26.33
N ARG A 231 -2.73 -4.99 27.32
CA ARG A 231 -3.00 -6.03 28.32
C ARG A 231 -3.60 -7.29 27.68
N GLU A 232 -4.61 -7.12 26.81
CA GLU A 232 -5.29 -8.23 26.14
C GLU A 232 -4.38 -8.98 25.17
N GLU A 233 -3.55 -8.25 24.42
CA GLU A 233 -2.70 -8.82 23.37
C GLU A 233 -1.39 -9.41 23.89
N ASN A 234 -0.98 -9.08 25.12
CA ASN A 234 0.28 -9.54 25.71
C ASN A 234 0.06 -10.01 27.16
N PRO A 235 -0.71 -11.09 27.39
CA PRO A 235 -1.10 -11.54 28.73
C PRO A 235 0.07 -12.00 29.61
N ARG A 236 1.27 -12.16 29.04
CA ARG A 236 2.51 -12.53 29.74
C ARG A 236 3.29 -11.32 30.25
N VAL A 237 2.91 -10.09 29.87
CA VAL A 237 3.53 -8.85 30.33
C VAL A 237 2.60 -8.16 31.32
N THR A 238 3.13 -7.77 32.47
CA THR A 238 2.44 -6.86 33.38
C THR A 238 2.66 -5.42 32.92
N PHE A 239 1.61 -4.75 32.43
CA PHE A 239 1.69 -3.33 32.08
C PHE A 239 1.26 -2.44 33.25
N VAL A 240 2.12 -1.48 33.58
CA VAL A 240 1.84 -0.38 34.51
C VAL A 240 1.74 0.89 33.70
N PHE A 241 0.66 1.64 33.84
CA PHE A 241 0.40 2.83 33.04
C PHE A 241 0.40 4.10 33.88
N ALA A 242 0.83 5.20 33.28
CA ALA A 242 0.59 6.55 33.77
C ALA A 242 0.22 7.48 32.62
N ASN A 243 -0.74 8.36 32.83
CA ASN A 243 -1.13 9.40 31.89
C ASN A 243 -0.91 10.77 32.54
N PHE A 244 0.19 11.42 32.17
CA PHE A 244 0.57 12.74 32.65
C PHE A 244 0.10 13.85 31.70
N SER A 245 -0.89 13.61 30.85
CA SER A 245 -1.38 14.61 29.89
C SER A 245 -2.10 15.78 30.60
N ILE A 246 -2.03 16.97 29.99
CA ILE A 246 -2.70 18.18 30.50
C ILE A 246 -3.42 18.87 29.33
N ALA A 247 -4.74 19.01 29.44
CA ALA A 247 -5.56 19.73 28.47
C ALA A 247 -5.09 21.18 28.26
N GLY A 248 -5.15 21.62 27.00
CA GLY A 248 -4.82 22.99 26.59
C GLY A 248 -3.32 23.32 26.51
N LEU A 249 -2.43 22.39 26.88
CA LEU A 249 -0.98 22.60 26.83
C LEU A 249 -0.33 21.82 25.68
N GLY A 250 0.91 22.20 25.35
CA GLY A 250 1.70 21.61 24.27
C GLY A 250 3.16 21.37 24.65
N ILE A 251 4.00 21.06 23.66
CA ILE A 251 5.42 20.74 23.86
C ILE A 251 6.24 21.85 24.55
N PRO A 252 5.98 23.17 24.35
CA PRO A 252 6.74 24.21 25.04
C PRO A 252 6.55 24.15 26.57
N SER A 253 5.32 23.94 27.05
CA SER A 253 5.07 23.84 28.50
C SER A 253 5.64 22.54 29.08
N PHE A 254 5.56 21.43 28.35
CA PHE A 254 6.13 20.15 28.80
C PHE A 254 7.65 20.20 28.92
N SER A 255 8.33 20.79 27.94
CA SER A 255 9.80 20.90 27.92
C SER A 255 10.35 22.00 28.84
N ASN A 256 9.51 22.90 29.34
CA ASN A 256 9.93 24.02 30.16
C ASN A 256 10.19 23.61 31.62
N PRO A 257 11.44 23.66 32.12
CA PRO A 257 11.78 23.29 33.50
C PRO A 257 11.16 24.23 34.55
N ASN A 258 10.70 25.42 34.14
CA ASN A 258 10.04 26.39 35.01
C ASN A 258 8.51 26.21 35.06
N TYR A 259 7.92 25.41 34.17
CA TYR A 259 6.50 25.09 34.22
C TYR A 259 6.28 23.98 35.25
N LYS A 260 5.98 24.38 36.49
CA LYS A 260 6.03 23.55 37.69
C LYS A 260 4.65 23.27 38.27
N GLY A 261 4.55 22.15 38.98
CA GLY A 261 3.42 21.86 39.85
C GLY A 261 3.26 22.96 40.89
N MET A 262 2.03 23.30 41.22
CA MET A 262 1.66 24.34 42.19
C MET A 262 0.57 23.84 43.13
N ALA A 263 0.38 24.52 44.26
CA ALA A 263 -0.79 24.31 45.10
C ALA A 263 -2.06 24.81 44.38
N PRO A 264 -3.23 24.17 44.57
CA PRO A 264 -4.47 24.65 43.99
C PRO A 264 -4.95 25.95 44.67
N PRO A 265 -5.57 26.89 43.93
CA PRO A 265 -5.77 26.88 42.48
C PRO A 265 -4.48 27.25 41.74
N ALA A 266 -4.11 26.46 40.72
CA ALA A 266 -2.97 26.78 39.88
C ALA A 266 -3.34 27.77 38.78
N ASP A 267 -2.49 28.75 38.53
CA ASP A 267 -2.56 29.59 37.34
C ASP A 267 -1.95 28.82 36.14
N PRO A 268 -2.76 28.46 35.13
CA PRO A 268 -2.32 27.65 34.01
C PRO A 268 -1.23 28.32 33.15
N PHE A 269 -1.02 29.64 33.27
CA PHE A 269 0.03 30.36 32.54
C PHE A 269 1.43 30.18 33.14
N VAL A 270 1.53 29.89 34.45
CA VAL A 270 2.82 29.80 35.16
C VAL A 270 3.11 28.42 35.75
N GLY A 271 2.09 27.58 35.91
CA GLY A 271 2.26 26.22 36.40
C GLY A 271 0.99 25.38 36.28
N PHE A 272 0.95 24.24 36.97
CA PHE A 272 -0.18 23.32 36.89
C PHE A 272 -0.50 22.66 38.23
N TYR A 273 -1.74 22.21 38.38
CA TYR A 273 -2.14 21.33 39.47
C TYR A 273 -3.00 20.20 38.92
N ARG A 274 -2.71 18.97 39.38
CA ARG A 274 -3.48 17.78 39.08
C ARG A 274 -3.65 16.96 40.36
N PRO A 275 -4.90 16.69 40.80
CA PRO A 275 -5.11 15.78 41.91
C PRO A 275 -4.65 14.35 41.53
N PRO A 276 -4.42 13.46 42.51
CA PRO A 276 -4.27 12.04 42.23
C PRO A 276 -5.48 11.52 41.44
N GLY A 277 -5.25 10.94 40.27
CA GLY A 277 -6.33 10.33 39.48
C GLY A 277 -6.62 8.89 39.92
N ASP A 278 -7.65 8.31 39.30
CA ASP A 278 -8.08 6.93 39.55
C ASP A 278 -7.06 5.92 39.00
N ALA A 279 -6.87 4.81 39.71
CA ALA A 279 -5.95 3.75 39.29
C ALA A 279 -6.34 3.08 37.96
N LEU A 280 -7.63 3.06 37.62
CA LEU A 280 -8.18 2.53 36.38
C LEU A 280 -7.81 3.41 35.19
N THR A 281 -7.87 4.73 35.34
CA THR A 281 -7.51 5.66 34.27
C THR A 281 -5.99 5.83 34.18
N GLY A 282 -5.28 5.67 35.30
CA GLY A 282 -3.84 5.89 35.39
C GLY A 282 -3.46 7.36 35.21
N GLN A 283 -4.43 8.29 35.23
CA GLN A 283 -4.15 9.71 35.11
C GLN A 283 -3.48 10.21 36.38
N TRP A 284 -2.36 10.92 36.24
CA TRP A 284 -1.64 11.56 37.35
C TRP A 284 -1.53 10.68 38.62
N PRO A 285 -0.85 9.51 38.54
CA PRO A 285 -0.73 8.61 39.68
C PRO A 285 0.00 9.32 40.82
N GLY A 286 -0.69 9.55 41.93
CA GLY A 286 -0.16 10.31 43.08
C GLY A 286 -0.27 11.84 42.99
N GLY A 287 -0.82 12.37 41.90
CA GLY A 287 -1.04 13.81 41.69
C GLY A 287 0.23 14.60 41.36
N SER A 288 0.06 15.89 41.10
CA SER A 288 1.17 16.83 40.89
C SER A 288 1.80 17.27 42.21
N VAL A 289 3.13 17.37 42.23
CA VAL A 289 3.95 17.83 43.35
C VAL A 289 4.37 19.28 43.12
N ALA A 290 4.12 20.14 44.12
CA ALA A 290 4.50 21.55 44.06
C ALA A 290 6.02 21.72 43.86
N GLY A 291 6.41 22.63 42.96
CA GLY A 291 7.81 22.93 42.64
C GLY A 291 8.49 21.96 41.66
N LYS A 292 7.83 20.85 41.27
CA LYS A 292 8.37 19.87 40.32
C LYS A 292 7.87 20.15 38.91
N SER A 293 8.76 20.15 37.92
CA SER A 293 8.36 20.41 36.52
C SER A 293 7.48 19.30 35.96
N TRP A 294 6.74 19.55 34.89
CA TRP A 294 5.90 18.54 34.26
C TRP A 294 6.71 17.31 33.83
N ILE A 295 7.83 17.52 33.13
CA ILE A 295 8.70 16.43 32.67
C ILE A 295 9.44 15.70 33.82
N ASP A 296 9.65 16.35 34.97
CA ASP A 296 10.25 15.69 36.14
C ASP A 296 9.29 14.70 36.82
N HIS A 297 7.97 14.90 36.74
CA HIS A 297 7.02 13.88 37.19
C HIS A 297 7.16 12.59 36.38
N LEU A 298 7.37 12.75 35.07
CA LEU A 298 7.58 11.64 34.16
C LEU A 298 8.92 10.94 34.46
N LYS A 299 9.99 11.72 34.68
CA LYS A 299 11.32 11.22 35.07
C LYS A 299 11.27 10.37 36.34
N ASP A 300 10.64 10.90 37.39
CA ASP A 300 10.55 10.23 38.69
C ASP A 300 9.71 8.95 38.61
N TRP A 301 8.74 8.90 37.71
CA TRP A 301 7.96 7.68 37.45
C TRP A 301 8.75 6.60 36.70
N ALA A 302 9.92 6.92 36.14
CA ALA A 302 10.87 5.99 35.50
C ALA A 302 10.24 5.04 34.45
N PRO A 303 9.60 5.57 33.38
CA PRO A 303 8.98 4.78 32.33
C PRO A 303 10.00 3.91 31.57
N ASP A 304 9.54 2.79 31.03
CA ASP A 304 10.25 2.01 30.00
C ASP A 304 9.95 2.55 28.60
N LEU A 305 8.75 3.11 28.44
CA LEU A 305 8.25 3.71 27.21
C LEU A 305 7.51 5.02 27.52
N VAL A 306 7.84 6.07 26.77
CA VAL A 306 7.09 7.33 26.75
C VAL A 306 6.38 7.47 25.40
N CYS A 307 5.07 7.64 25.43
CA CYS A 307 4.23 7.94 24.28
C CYS A 307 3.84 9.42 24.31
N ASN A 308 4.29 10.18 23.31
CA ASN A 308 4.12 11.63 23.24
C ASN A 308 3.30 12.06 22.01
N PRO A 309 1.99 12.23 22.15
CA PRO A 309 1.11 12.75 21.10
C PRO A 309 0.85 14.28 21.21
N PHE A 310 1.87 15.12 21.33
CA PHE A 310 1.69 16.59 21.20
C PHE A 310 1.49 17.04 19.74
N GLY A 311 1.09 18.30 19.55
CA GLY A 311 1.00 18.96 18.24
C GLY A 311 -0.32 19.68 17.97
N ALA A 312 -1.43 19.29 18.60
CA ALA A 312 -2.73 19.91 18.33
C ALA A 312 -2.84 21.32 18.93
N ASN A 313 -2.20 21.56 20.08
CA ASN A 313 -2.12 22.89 20.73
C ASN A 313 -0.89 23.71 20.30
N ASP A 314 0.00 23.15 19.49
CA ASP A 314 1.29 23.73 19.12
C ASP A 314 1.20 24.66 17.89
N VAL A 315 0.11 25.43 17.79
CA VAL A 315 -0.31 26.14 16.56
C VAL A 315 0.35 27.53 16.39
N GLY A 316 0.86 28.12 17.46
CA GLY A 316 1.42 29.48 17.47
C GLY A 316 2.91 29.59 17.16
N TRP A 317 3.61 28.47 16.94
CA TRP A 317 5.08 28.44 16.90
C TRP A 317 5.64 28.21 15.49
N THR A 318 6.84 28.71 15.23
CA THR A 318 7.57 28.40 14.00
C THR A 318 8.06 26.94 13.99
N SER A 319 8.40 26.42 12.81
CA SER A 319 8.94 25.07 12.65
C SER A 319 10.26 24.89 13.45
N LEU A 320 11.08 25.95 13.54
CA LEU A 320 12.33 25.96 14.31
C LEU A 320 12.07 25.88 15.82
N GLU A 321 11.14 26.68 16.35
CA GLU A 321 10.81 26.68 17.78
C GLU A 321 10.22 25.33 18.22
N LEU A 322 9.27 24.79 17.45
CA LEU A 322 8.70 23.46 17.72
C LEU A 322 9.77 22.38 17.73
N ALA A 323 10.73 22.47 16.81
CA ALA A 323 11.84 21.54 16.77
C ALA A 323 12.77 21.69 17.97
N ALA A 324 13.02 22.93 18.43
CA ALA A 324 13.83 23.20 19.61
C ALA A 324 13.19 22.64 20.88
N TYR A 325 11.91 22.93 21.14
CA TYR A 325 11.20 22.41 22.32
C TYR A 325 11.11 20.89 22.33
N SER A 326 10.83 20.29 21.17
CA SER A 326 10.79 18.83 21.02
C SER A 326 12.15 18.20 21.32
N LYS A 327 13.24 18.75 20.75
CA LYS A 327 14.60 18.27 21.00
C LYS A 327 15.00 18.45 22.45
N GLN A 328 14.68 19.59 23.08
CA GLN A 328 14.91 19.82 24.49
C GLN A 328 14.25 18.75 25.38
N ALA A 329 13.00 18.39 25.11
CA ALA A 329 12.32 17.32 25.84
C ALA A 329 13.00 15.95 25.62
N ILE A 330 13.34 15.62 24.38
CA ILE A 330 14.00 14.35 24.02
C ILE A 330 15.39 14.25 24.66
N ASP A 331 16.22 15.28 24.53
CA ASP A 331 17.55 15.35 25.13
C ASP A 331 17.48 15.18 26.65
N TYR A 332 16.49 15.81 27.29
CA TYR A 332 16.28 15.63 28.72
C TYR A 332 15.90 14.18 29.07
N MET A 333 14.97 13.55 28.34
CA MET A 333 14.59 12.14 28.57
C MET A 333 15.76 11.17 28.34
N GLU A 334 16.58 11.42 27.32
CA GLU A 334 17.77 10.62 27.02
C GLU A 334 18.87 10.77 28.10
N SER A 335 18.87 11.87 28.85
CA SER A 335 19.81 12.11 29.95
C SER A 335 19.46 11.42 31.26
N TRP A 336 18.29 10.78 31.36
CA TRP A 336 17.86 10.13 32.61
C TRP A 336 18.72 8.92 32.96
N ALA A 337 18.76 8.56 34.24
CA ALA A 337 19.47 7.36 34.71
C ALA A 337 18.97 6.08 34.02
N LYS A 338 17.67 6.05 33.69
CA LYS A 338 17.03 5.04 32.86
C LYS A 338 16.33 5.75 31.68
N PRO A 339 17.01 5.90 30.53
CA PRO A 339 16.40 6.49 29.34
C PRO A 339 15.27 5.61 28.82
N PRO A 340 14.04 6.13 28.65
CA PRO A 340 12.94 5.35 28.10
C PRO A 340 13.13 5.15 26.59
N SER A 341 12.48 4.13 26.03
CA SER A 341 12.15 4.16 24.61
C SER A 341 11.11 5.25 24.37
N ILE A 342 11.22 5.98 23.26
CA ILE A 342 10.36 7.15 22.98
C ILE A 342 9.54 6.87 21.72
N ALA A 343 8.22 6.99 21.85
CA ALA A 343 7.26 7.01 20.76
C ALA A 343 6.72 8.43 20.57
N TRP A 344 7.03 9.04 19.43
CA TRP A 344 6.81 10.45 19.13
C TRP A 344 5.67 10.62 18.12
N GLY A 345 4.67 11.41 18.46
CA GLY A 345 3.41 11.52 17.73
C GLY A 345 3.37 12.67 16.74
N ALA A 346 2.83 12.40 15.55
CA ALA A 346 2.44 13.43 14.60
C ALA A 346 0.94 13.69 14.74
N ALA A 347 0.57 14.85 15.27
CA ALA A 347 -0.82 15.19 15.58
C ALA A 347 -1.76 15.15 14.35
N ALA A 348 -2.93 14.55 14.55
CA ALA A 348 -4.02 14.60 13.57
C ALA A 348 -4.55 16.03 13.42
N ARG A 349 -4.90 16.41 12.18
CA ARG A 349 -5.45 17.74 11.90
C ARG A 349 -6.86 17.86 12.47
N PRO A 350 -7.30 19.03 12.96
CA PRO A 350 -8.68 19.25 13.39
C PRO A 350 -9.67 19.16 12.21
N ALA A 351 -10.97 19.25 12.53
CA ALA A 351 -12.07 19.41 11.58
C ALA A 351 -11.80 20.57 10.61
N THR A 352 -12.37 20.47 9.40
CA THR A 352 -12.16 21.45 8.33
C THR A 352 -12.71 22.85 8.65
N VAL A 353 -13.65 22.94 9.59
CA VAL A 353 -14.15 24.22 10.14
C VAL A 353 -13.12 24.96 10.98
N SER A 354 -12.04 24.29 11.37
CA SER A 354 -10.97 24.85 12.18
C SER A 354 -9.95 25.62 11.36
N ILE A 355 -9.64 26.83 11.79
CA ILE A 355 -8.69 27.73 11.10
C ILE A 355 -7.22 27.34 11.32
N TYR A 356 -6.91 26.47 12.28
CA TYR A 356 -5.53 26.15 12.66
C TYR A 356 -5.02 24.82 12.06
N GLY A 357 -5.74 24.26 11.07
CA GLY A 357 -5.40 22.96 10.47
C GLY A 357 -4.04 22.91 9.75
N GLU A 358 -3.55 24.02 9.21
CA GLU A 358 -2.20 24.10 8.62
C GLU A 358 -1.10 24.16 9.68
N ALA A 359 -1.35 24.85 10.79
CA ALA A 359 -0.40 24.95 11.89
C ALA A 359 -0.19 23.58 12.56
N VAL A 360 -1.25 22.78 12.71
CA VAL A 360 -1.14 21.39 13.18
C VAL A 360 -0.41 20.51 12.17
N GLN A 361 -0.63 20.70 10.86
CA GLN A 361 0.10 19.97 9.83
C GLN A 361 1.61 20.27 9.89
N LYS A 362 1.99 21.54 10.14
CA LYS A 362 3.37 21.94 10.38
C LYS A 362 3.96 21.24 11.61
N ALA A 363 3.26 21.23 12.74
CA ALA A 363 3.69 20.52 13.94
C ALA A 363 3.88 19.01 13.67
N ALA A 364 2.95 18.37 12.95
CA ALA A 364 3.06 16.98 12.53
C ALA A 364 4.29 16.70 11.64
N ASN A 365 4.59 17.59 10.69
CA ASN A 365 5.76 17.47 9.82
C ASN A 365 7.08 17.65 10.58
N VAL A 366 7.12 18.53 11.59
CA VAL A 366 8.25 18.67 12.53
C VAL A 366 8.42 17.38 13.32
N ALA A 367 7.36 16.87 13.94
CA ALA A 367 7.38 15.64 14.72
C ALA A 367 7.88 14.44 13.90
N ARG A 368 7.38 14.27 12.66
CA ARG A 368 7.82 13.22 11.74
C ARG A 368 9.31 13.33 11.40
N SER A 369 9.78 14.55 11.17
CA SER A 369 11.20 14.80 10.88
C SER A 369 12.10 14.54 12.09
N ILE A 370 11.65 14.88 13.30
CA ILE A 370 12.37 14.58 14.55
C ILE A 370 12.45 13.08 14.79
N ALA A 371 11.34 12.35 14.62
CA ALA A 371 11.33 10.90 14.77
C ALA A 371 12.37 10.25 13.85
N ARG A 372 12.48 10.70 12.59
CA ARG A 372 13.52 10.26 11.67
C ARG A 372 14.93 10.68 12.09
N GLN A 373 15.14 11.96 12.45
CA GLN A 373 16.45 12.47 12.87
C GLN A 373 17.00 11.71 14.08
N ARG A 374 16.13 11.39 15.04
CA ARG A 374 16.49 10.84 16.35
C ARG A 374 16.23 9.35 16.47
N ASN A 375 15.84 8.68 15.39
CA ASN A 375 15.49 7.26 15.38
C ASN A 375 14.47 6.89 16.47
N LEU A 376 13.37 7.65 16.55
CA LEU A 376 12.27 7.42 17.49
C LEU A 376 11.14 6.66 16.82
N THR A 377 10.36 5.92 17.61
CA THR A 377 9.15 5.28 17.09
C THR A 377 8.13 6.35 16.72
N LEU A 378 7.66 6.37 15.48
CA LEU A 378 6.67 7.37 15.04
C LEU A 378 5.24 6.88 15.32
N LEU A 379 4.41 7.72 15.95
CA LEU A 379 2.98 7.50 16.07
C LEU A 379 2.26 8.44 15.08
N ASP A 380 2.02 7.99 13.85
CA ASP A 380 1.59 8.88 12.76
C ASP A 380 0.06 9.02 12.65
N PHE A 381 -0.55 9.63 13.67
CA PHE A 381 -2.00 9.93 13.68
C PHE A 381 -2.37 10.86 12.52
N ASN A 382 -1.47 11.79 12.18
CA ASN A 382 -1.62 12.71 11.06
C ASN A 382 -1.80 12.00 9.72
N ARG A 383 -0.95 11.01 9.41
CA ARG A 383 -1.07 10.24 8.16
C ARG A 383 -2.37 9.47 8.11
N LEU A 384 -2.72 8.76 9.20
CA LEU A 384 -3.98 8.01 9.26
C LEU A 384 -5.19 8.93 9.11
N HIS A 385 -5.19 10.08 9.77
CA HIS A 385 -6.23 11.09 9.59
C HIS A 385 -6.36 11.51 8.12
N ASN A 386 -5.26 11.91 7.48
CA ASN A 386 -5.30 12.37 6.09
C ASN A 386 -5.73 11.27 5.11
N VAL A 387 -5.31 10.01 5.32
CA VAL A 387 -5.73 8.87 4.51
C VAL A 387 -7.23 8.59 4.67
N ARG A 388 -7.75 8.60 5.91
CA ARG A 388 -9.17 8.30 6.14
C ARG A 388 -10.09 9.46 5.73
N ARG A 389 -9.66 10.71 5.93
CA ARG A 389 -10.50 11.90 5.74
C ARG A 389 -10.37 12.55 4.35
N PHE A 390 -9.16 12.63 3.82
CA PHE A 390 -8.88 13.29 2.54
C PHE A 390 -8.46 12.30 1.45
N ALA A 391 -8.27 11.03 1.81
CA ALA A 391 -7.67 10.03 0.93
C ALA A 391 -6.31 10.47 0.40
N VAL A 392 -5.53 11.15 1.24
CA VAL A 392 -4.20 11.67 0.91
C VAL A 392 -3.18 11.02 1.82
N ASP A 393 -2.11 10.49 1.24
CA ASP A 393 -0.94 10.06 2.00
C ASP A 393 0.08 11.19 2.08
N VAL A 394 0.25 11.73 3.28
CA VAL A 394 1.16 12.85 3.55
C VAL A 394 2.60 12.43 3.83
N ASP A 395 2.85 11.12 3.91
CA ASP A 395 4.19 10.56 4.09
C ASP A 395 4.75 9.89 2.84
N ASN A 396 3.86 9.47 1.95
CA ASN A 396 4.20 8.94 0.63
C ASN A 396 3.72 9.90 -0.48
N PRO A 397 4.39 11.05 -0.66
CA PRO A 397 3.95 12.04 -1.65
C PRO A 397 4.14 11.52 -3.07
N PHE A 398 3.24 11.93 -3.96
CA PHE A 398 3.38 11.72 -5.38
C PHE A 398 4.39 12.72 -5.96
N TYR A 399 5.29 12.25 -6.82
CA TYR A 399 6.31 13.08 -7.44
C TYR A 399 5.91 13.45 -8.85
N VAL A 400 5.71 14.75 -9.09
CA VAL A 400 5.56 15.30 -10.44
C VAL A 400 6.92 15.71 -10.94
N ARG A 401 7.29 15.25 -12.15
CA ARG A 401 8.52 15.67 -12.83
C ARG A 401 8.23 16.89 -13.72
N ASP A 402 9.12 17.87 -13.63
CA ASP A 402 9.12 19.10 -14.43
C ASP A 402 10.53 19.31 -15.00
N ASP A 403 10.64 19.43 -16.32
CA ASP A 403 11.92 19.42 -17.04
C ASP A 403 12.13 20.68 -17.88
N ALA A 404 13.41 20.98 -18.15
CA ALA A 404 13.88 21.84 -19.25
C ALA A 404 13.22 23.23 -19.33
N PHE A 405 12.90 23.83 -18.17
CA PHE A 405 12.27 25.15 -18.07
C PHE A 405 10.96 25.28 -18.86
N ALA A 406 10.19 24.19 -18.96
CA ALA A 406 8.90 24.19 -19.66
C ALA A 406 7.99 25.34 -19.21
N GLY A 407 7.39 26.06 -20.18
CA GLY A 407 6.49 27.18 -19.90
C GLY A 407 7.17 28.46 -19.40
N PHE A 408 8.49 28.60 -19.52
CA PHE A 408 9.19 29.86 -19.30
C PHE A 408 8.87 30.89 -20.40
N PRO A 409 8.68 32.18 -20.08
CA PRO A 409 8.67 32.77 -18.73
C PRO A 409 7.30 32.69 -18.03
N THR A 410 6.21 32.36 -18.72
CA THR A 410 4.83 32.48 -18.20
C THR A 410 4.59 31.81 -16.83
N ASN A 411 5.16 30.62 -16.60
CA ASN A 411 5.00 29.89 -15.34
C ASN A 411 6.11 30.15 -14.31
N TRP A 412 6.91 31.18 -14.55
CA TRP A 412 8.06 31.56 -13.75
C TRP A 412 7.95 33.02 -13.31
N THR A 413 8.37 33.31 -12.08
CA THR A 413 8.52 34.66 -11.55
C THR A 413 10.01 35.02 -11.60
N LEU A 414 10.33 36.13 -12.25
CA LEU A 414 11.70 36.65 -12.32
C LEU A 414 11.89 37.73 -11.25
N ASP A 415 12.96 37.61 -10.46
CA ASP A 415 13.32 38.67 -9.50
C ASP A 415 13.66 39.98 -10.24
N PRO A 416 13.41 41.16 -9.64
CA PRO A 416 13.77 42.44 -10.25
C PRO A 416 15.27 42.50 -10.63
N GLY A 417 15.56 42.94 -11.85
CA GLY A 417 16.94 43.01 -12.37
C GLY A 417 17.49 41.72 -12.99
N THR A 418 16.70 40.64 -13.00
CA THR A 418 17.03 39.41 -13.73
C THR A 418 17.16 39.66 -15.23
N THR A 419 18.23 39.15 -15.82
CA THR A 419 18.47 39.08 -17.27
C THR A 419 18.43 37.63 -17.79
N LEU A 420 18.05 36.65 -16.97
CA LEU A 420 17.89 35.26 -17.40
C LEU A 420 16.86 35.16 -18.52
N ALA A 421 17.27 34.61 -19.66
CA ALA A 421 16.43 34.37 -20.82
C ALA A 421 16.72 32.99 -21.43
N LEU A 422 15.77 32.45 -22.20
CA LEU A 422 16.01 31.22 -22.95
C LEU A 422 17.16 31.41 -23.94
N SER A 423 18.12 30.49 -23.93
CA SER A 423 19.25 30.49 -24.85
C SER A 423 18.75 30.31 -26.29
N THR A 424 19.31 31.09 -27.21
CA THR A 424 19.09 30.93 -28.65
C THR A 424 19.98 29.86 -29.27
N VAL A 425 20.99 29.38 -28.53
CA VAL A 425 22.03 28.45 -29.01
C VAL A 425 21.86 27.05 -28.41
N THR A 426 21.45 26.96 -27.15
CA THR A 426 21.24 25.69 -26.43
C THR A 426 19.76 25.53 -26.07
N PRO A 427 18.98 24.76 -26.84
CA PRO A 427 17.57 24.53 -26.54
C PRO A 427 17.37 24.02 -25.11
N GLY A 428 16.45 24.63 -24.37
CA GLY A 428 16.15 24.26 -22.98
C GLY A 428 17.17 24.75 -21.94
N ALA A 429 18.01 25.72 -22.28
CA ALA A 429 18.90 26.42 -21.34
C ALA A 429 18.40 27.85 -21.04
N LEU A 430 18.71 28.34 -19.83
CA LEU A 430 18.64 29.76 -19.49
C LEU A 430 20.05 30.37 -19.43
N GLU A 431 20.22 31.58 -19.95
CA GLU A 431 21.48 32.32 -19.93
C GLU A 431 21.28 33.73 -19.35
N GLY A 432 22.25 34.21 -18.60
CA GLY A 432 22.24 35.55 -18.01
C GLY A 432 22.58 35.55 -16.52
N GLN A 433 22.00 36.49 -15.79
CA GLN A 433 22.12 36.64 -14.34
C GLN A 433 20.76 36.95 -13.70
N GLY A 434 20.64 36.70 -12.40
CA GLY A 434 19.43 36.87 -11.61
C GLY A 434 18.83 35.53 -11.17
N THR A 435 17.57 35.58 -10.76
CA THR A 435 16.82 34.45 -10.20
C THR A 435 15.51 34.26 -10.97
N ALA A 436 15.21 33.00 -11.30
CA ALA A 436 13.94 32.59 -11.89
C ALA A 436 13.28 31.53 -11.00
N THR A 437 12.09 31.85 -10.49
CA THR A 437 11.34 31.04 -9.53
C THR A 437 10.15 30.37 -10.21
N ARG A 438 10.03 29.05 -10.13
CA ARG A 438 8.86 28.32 -10.65
C ARG A 438 7.67 28.54 -9.71
N ASN A 439 6.49 28.79 -10.27
CA ASN A 439 5.29 29.05 -9.48
C ASN A 439 4.67 27.81 -8.83
N THR A 440 5.18 26.62 -9.11
CA THR A 440 4.70 25.36 -8.52
C THR A 440 5.27 25.16 -7.12
N LEU A 441 4.38 24.84 -6.17
CA LEU A 441 4.75 24.51 -4.80
C LEU A 441 5.17 23.05 -4.66
N SER A 442 6.08 22.79 -3.74
CA SER A 442 6.48 21.44 -3.34
C SER A 442 6.84 21.41 -1.87
N GLN A 443 6.49 20.33 -1.18
CA GLN A 443 6.93 20.10 0.19
C GLN A 443 8.30 19.42 0.18
N ASP A 444 8.37 18.26 -0.45
CA ASP A 444 9.63 17.56 -0.69
C ASP A 444 10.06 17.83 -2.14
N CYS A 445 11.37 17.89 -2.38
CA CYS A 445 11.85 18.14 -3.74
C CYS A 445 13.21 17.49 -3.96
N ASN A 446 13.42 17.06 -5.20
CA ASN A 446 14.74 16.73 -5.72
C ASN A 446 14.94 17.59 -6.96
N LEU A 447 15.80 18.60 -6.85
CA LEU A 447 16.08 19.57 -7.91
C LEU A 447 17.50 19.36 -8.40
N GLU A 448 17.70 19.43 -9.71
CA GLU A 448 18.97 19.19 -10.34
C GLU A 448 19.13 20.09 -11.57
N ALA A 449 20.33 20.65 -11.76
CA ALA A 449 20.68 21.37 -12.98
C ALA A 449 22.20 21.36 -13.21
N PHE A 450 22.57 21.55 -14.46
CA PHE A 450 23.93 21.92 -14.83
C PHE A 450 24.06 23.43 -14.88
N PHE A 451 25.20 23.92 -14.39
CA PHE A 451 25.56 25.32 -14.35
C PHE A 451 26.94 25.54 -14.96
N THR A 452 27.07 26.56 -15.79
CA THR A 452 28.37 27.08 -16.26
C THR A 452 28.46 28.56 -15.91
N ALA A 453 29.68 29.01 -15.58
CA ALA A 453 29.97 30.42 -15.39
C ALA A 453 31.17 30.82 -16.24
N THR A 454 31.10 31.98 -16.90
CA THR A 454 32.23 32.52 -17.67
C THR A 454 33.40 32.87 -16.75
N ASN A 455 33.12 33.33 -15.53
CA ASN A 455 34.11 33.59 -14.50
C ASN A 455 33.66 33.09 -13.12
N TRP A 456 34.12 31.90 -12.71
CA TRP A 456 33.76 31.30 -11.43
C TRP A 456 34.21 32.11 -10.22
N SER A 457 35.26 32.95 -10.36
CA SER A 457 35.71 33.80 -9.24
C SER A 457 34.76 34.96 -8.93
N ALA A 458 33.88 35.32 -9.87
CA ALA A 458 32.91 36.42 -9.74
C ALA A 458 31.45 35.94 -9.76
N THR A 459 31.20 34.68 -10.13
CA THR A 459 29.86 34.13 -10.28
C THR A 459 29.59 33.08 -9.21
N THR A 460 28.41 33.18 -8.58
CA THR A 460 27.83 32.14 -7.74
C THR A 460 26.55 31.65 -8.40
N VAL A 461 26.35 30.34 -8.45
CA VAL A 461 25.15 29.72 -9.00
C VAL A 461 24.40 28.96 -7.92
N GLY A 462 23.11 28.70 -8.08
CA GLY A 462 22.40 27.96 -7.04
C GLY A 462 21.02 27.44 -7.39
N LEU A 463 20.56 26.57 -6.49
CA LEU A 463 19.20 26.06 -6.42
C LEU A 463 18.56 26.61 -5.13
N LEU A 464 17.36 27.19 -5.28
CA LEU A 464 16.56 27.68 -4.17
C LEU A 464 15.30 26.83 -4.04
N TYR A 465 14.84 26.59 -2.80
CA TYR A 465 13.69 25.73 -2.57
C TYR A 465 12.99 26.05 -1.25
N ARG A 466 11.73 25.60 -1.15
CA ARG A 466 10.76 25.96 -0.10
C ARG A 466 10.69 27.47 0.14
N ASP A 467 10.73 28.22 -0.96
CA ASP A 467 10.63 29.67 -0.94
C ASP A 467 9.18 30.08 -0.65
N LEU A 468 8.99 30.80 0.45
CA LEU A 468 7.70 31.32 0.90
C LEU A 468 7.38 32.70 0.30
N GLY A 469 8.29 33.28 -0.49
CA GLY A 469 8.18 34.65 -0.99
C GLY A 469 8.62 35.71 0.03
N THR A 470 8.44 36.97 -0.35
CA THR A 470 8.90 38.16 0.39
C THR A 470 7.83 38.82 1.26
N ASN A 471 6.75 38.12 1.63
CA ASN A 471 5.70 38.73 2.42
C ASN A 471 6.22 39.04 3.84
N ASP A 472 6.32 40.34 4.12
CA ASP A 472 6.63 41.03 5.38
C ASP A 472 8.09 41.04 5.86
N GLY A 473 8.90 41.93 5.27
CA GLY A 473 10.08 42.51 5.95
C GLY A 473 11.45 42.37 5.28
N GLY A 474 11.53 41.98 4.02
CA GLY A 474 12.80 42.00 3.25
C GLY A 474 13.80 40.89 3.57
N GLY A 475 13.40 39.87 4.34
CA GLY A 475 14.20 38.66 4.58
C GLY A 475 13.96 37.57 3.51
N GLN A 476 15.00 36.79 3.18
CA GLN A 476 14.90 35.64 2.27
C GLN A 476 14.28 34.43 3.00
N ASN A 477 12.95 34.22 3.00
CA ASN A 477 12.35 33.05 3.67
C ASN A 477 12.44 31.75 2.83
N ARG A 478 13.67 31.32 2.54
CA ARG A 478 13.97 30.17 1.67
C ARG A 478 15.27 29.48 2.03
N TYR A 479 15.42 28.25 1.52
CA TYR A 479 16.71 27.59 1.46
C TYR A 479 17.45 27.95 0.18
N SER A 480 18.78 28.02 0.27
CA SER A 480 19.63 28.35 -0.88
C SER A 480 20.91 27.50 -0.87
N ALA A 481 21.05 26.61 -1.85
CA ALA A 481 22.27 25.88 -2.09
C ALA A 481 23.07 26.61 -3.18
N PHE A 482 24.17 27.25 -2.77
CA PHE A 482 25.02 28.05 -3.63
C PHE A 482 26.35 27.36 -3.89
N ALA A 483 26.78 27.30 -5.15
CA ALA A 483 28.10 26.87 -5.56
C ALA A 483 28.89 28.06 -6.12
N SER A 484 30.10 28.25 -5.61
CA SER A 484 31.09 29.24 -6.05
C SER A 484 32.35 28.55 -6.59
N ALA A 485 33.39 29.30 -6.97
CA ALA A 485 34.64 28.72 -7.46
C ALA A 485 35.22 27.61 -6.57
N THR A 486 35.10 27.72 -5.25
CA THR A 486 35.85 26.87 -4.30
C THR A 486 35.00 26.21 -3.24
N ALA A 487 33.69 26.43 -3.23
CA ALA A 487 32.82 25.87 -2.19
C ALA A 487 31.37 25.74 -2.61
N VAL A 488 30.66 24.83 -1.96
CA VAL A 488 29.19 24.83 -1.91
C VAL A 488 28.76 25.17 -0.49
N SER A 489 27.75 26.02 -0.37
CA SER A 489 27.19 26.45 0.91
C SER A 489 25.67 26.36 0.87
N LEU A 490 25.07 25.91 1.97
CA LEU A 490 23.64 25.82 2.18
C LEU A 490 23.20 26.88 3.20
N TYR A 491 22.19 27.65 2.86
CA TYR A 491 21.62 28.71 3.70
C TYR A 491 20.15 28.44 4.01
N TRP A 492 19.71 28.91 5.17
CA TRP A 492 18.31 29.18 5.50
C TRP A 492 18.19 30.64 5.93
N ALA A 493 17.34 31.42 5.26
CA ALA A 493 17.14 32.83 5.60
C ALA A 493 18.42 33.65 5.77
N GLY A 494 19.35 33.50 4.82
CA GLY A 494 20.65 34.17 4.83
C GLY A 494 21.65 33.63 5.86
N THR A 495 21.24 32.75 6.77
CA THR A 495 22.13 32.09 7.72
C THR A 495 22.70 30.83 7.11
N MET A 496 24.03 30.70 7.07
CA MET A 496 24.70 29.49 6.58
C MET A 496 24.48 28.33 7.57
N ILE A 497 23.94 27.22 7.07
CA ILE A 497 23.63 26.02 7.86
C ILE A 497 24.48 24.81 7.46
N GLY A 498 25.26 24.92 6.38
CA GLY A 498 26.24 23.91 5.97
C GLY A 498 27.17 24.46 4.89
N SER A 499 28.39 23.93 4.81
CA SER A 499 29.34 24.26 3.75
C SER A 499 30.32 23.13 3.50
N TYR A 500 30.88 23.11 2.29
CA TYR A 500 31.94 22.18 1.89
C TYR A 500 32.87 22.84 0.87
N SER A 501 34.17 22.78 1.10
CA SER A 501 35.19 23.32 0.20
C SER A 501 35.71 22.27 -0.77
N TYR A 502 35.94 22.67 -2.03
CA TYR A 502 36.52 21.84 -3.08
C TYR A 502 37.57 22.60 -3.89
N ALA A 503 38.33 21.88 -4.72
CA ALA A 503 39.31 22.48 -5.62
C ALA A 503 38.65 23.47 -6.59
N ALA A 504 39.36 24.55 -6.91
CA ALA A 504 38.84 25.63 -7.73
C ALA A 504 38.28 25.12 -9.08
N ILE A 505 37.05 25.50 -9.39
CA ILE A 505 36.40 25.18 -10.67
C ILE A 505 37.01 26.10 -11.75
N PRO A 506 37.59 25.56 -12.84
CA PRO A 506 38.10 26.38 -13.93
C PRO A 506 36.97 27.13 -14.65
N ASN A 507 37.23 28.36 -15.08
CA ASN A 507 36.29 29.18 -15.86
C ASN A 507 35.71 28.42 -17.07
N GLY A 508 34.41 28.56 -17.30
CA GLY A 508 33.68 27.85 -18.35
C GLY A 508 33.36 26.38 -18.07
N THR A 509 33.91 25.79 -17.00
CA THR A 509 33.61 24.40 -16.63
C THR A 509 32.19 24.28 -16.10
N ALA A 510 31.46 23.27 -16.59
CA ALA A 510 30.14 22.93 -16.10
C ALA A 510 30.22 22.16 -14.77
N ILE A 511 29.31 22.47 -13.85
CA ILE A 511 29.04 21.65 -12.67
C ILE A 511 27.59 21.21 -12.64
N LYS A 512 27.36 20.04 -12.07
CA LYS A 512 26.02 19.53 -11.77
C LYS A 512 25.72 19.78 -10.30
N LEU A 513 24.74 20.64 -10.01
CA LEU A 513 24.26 20.89 -8.66
C LEU A 513 22.93 20.17 -8.48
N ARG A 514 22.78 19.43 -7.38
CA ARG A 514 21.53 18.77 -7.01
C ARG A 514 21.23 18.98 -5.53
N VAL A 515 19.96 19.18 -5.20
CA VAL A 515 19.45 19.17 -3.83
C VAL A 515 18.37 18.10 -3.68
N ASP A 516 18.44 17.33 -2.60
CA ASP A 516 17.42 16.33 -2.24
C ASP A 516 16.89 16.66 -0.83
N VAL A 517 15.58 16.88 -0.75
CA VAL A 517 14.91 17.40 0.43
C VAL A 517 13.75 16.51 0.82
N ARG A 518 13.80 15.98 2.05
CA ARG A 518 12.77 15.08 2.62
C ARG A 518 12.44 15.50 4.05
N GLY A 519 11.27 16.08 4.28
CA GLY A 519 10.95 16.69 5.57
C GLY A 519 12.03 17.72 5.95
N ALA A 520 12.60 17.66 7.15
CA ALA A 520 13.69 18.55 7.57
C ALA A 520 15.10 18.13 7.12
N LEU A 521 15.27 17.03 6.37
CA LEU A 521 16.58 16.59 5.88
C LEU A 521 16.90 17.24 4.54
N HIS A 522 18.04 17.90 4.46
CA HIS A 522 18.57 18.55 3.27
C HIS A 522 19.90 17.93 2.88
N ARG A 523 20.02 17.54 1.61
CA ARG A 523 21.27 17.01 1.03
C ARG A 523 21.64 17.80 -0.20
N VAL A 524 22.90 18.19 -0.32
CA VAL A 524 23.43 18.93 -1.48
C VAL A 524 24.54 18.11 -2.13
N PHE A 525 24.43 17.94 -3.44
CA PHE A 525 25.36 17.17 -4.25
C PHE A 525 26.02 18.08 -5.28
N VAL A 526 27.32 17.90 -5.47
CA VAL A 526 28.09 18.56 -6.54
C VAL A 526 28.74 17.46 -7.37
N ASN A 527 28.43 17.44 -8.67
CA ASN A 527 28.88 16.43 -9.64
C ASN A 527 28.55 14.99 -9.18
N GLY A 528 27.36 14.79 -8.63
CA GLY A 528 26.87 13.49 -8.16
C GLY A 528 27.39 13.05 -6.79
N ILE A 529 28.30 13.81 -6.16
CA ILE A 529 28.88 13.49 -4.85
C ILE A 529 28.16 14.31 -3.77
N GLU A 530 27.68 13.65 -2.71
CA GLU A 530 27.08 14.31 -1.55
C GLU A 530 28.14 15.15 -0.81
N ARG A 531 27.88 16.44 -0.64
CA ARG A 531 28.79 17.40 0.00
C ARG A 531 28.28 17.94 1.31
N ILE A 532 26.96 18.13 1.43
CA ILE A 532 26.32 18.68 2.63
C ILE A 532 25.11 17.80 2.95
N THR A 533 25.01 17.37 4.22
CA THR A 533 23.81 16.70 4.77
C THR A 533 23.48 17.33 6.10
N VAL A 534 22.33 17.99 6.19
CA VAL A 534 21.92 18.78 7.36
C VAL A 534 20.45 18.56 7.65
N TRP A 535 20.11 18.41 8.93
CA TRP A 535 18.74 18.52 9.42
C TRP A 535 18.45 19.98 9.79
N ASN A 536 17.55 20.63 9.06
CA ASN A 536 17.15 22.00 9.35
C ASN A 536 15.62 22.16 9.29
N TYR A 537 15.09 22.92 10.25
CA TYR A 537 13.65 23.04 10.49
C TYR A 537 13.12 24.44 10.15
N GLY A 538 13.85 25.23 9.35
CA GLY A 538 13.43 26.57 8.93
C GLY A 538 12.03 26.58 8.32
N ASN A 539 11.80 25.71 7.34
CA ASN A 539 10.48 25.43 6.78
C ASN A 539 10.34 23.95 6.44
N VAL A 540 9.28 23.30 6.95
CA VAL A 540 8.88 21.90 6.65
C VAL A 540 7.57 21.80 5.87
N MET A 541 7.01 22.95 5.48
CA MET A 541 5.81 23.09 4.66
C MET A 541 6.17 23.30 3.19
N GLN A 542 5.16 23.41 2.34
CA GLN A 542 5.32 23.67 0.91
C GLN A 542 5.95 25.04 0.66
N GLY A 543 6.71 25.16 -0.43
CA GLY A 543 7.16 26.43 -0.98
C GLY A 543 7.61 26.29 -2.43
N LYS A 544 7.94 27.42 -3.06
CA LYS A 544 8.41 27.48 -4.44
C LYS A 544 9.88 27.04 -4.56
N HIS A 545 10.33 26.82 -5.79
CA HIS A 545 11.71 26.49 -6.11
C HIS A 545 12.23 27.32 -7.27
N ALA A 546 13.54 27.53 -7.34
CA ALA A 546 14.16 28.46 -8.28
C ALA A 546 15.57 28.05 -8.67
N VAL A 547 16.04 28.62 -9.77
CA VAL A 547 17.45 28.65 -10.17
C VAL A 547 17.97 30.08 -10.07
N THR A 548 19.26 30.23 -9.79
CA THR A 548 19.88 31.54 -9.64
C THR A 548 21.33 31.57 -10.13
N VAL A 549 21.72 32.70 -10.71
CA VAL A 549 23.09 33.03 -11.13
C VAL A 549 23.36 34.46 -10.68
N VAL A 550 24.33 34.68 -9.80
CA VAL A 550 24.58 35.96 -9.14
C VAL A 550 26.04 36.40 -9.33
N GLY A 551 26.27 37.70 -9.51
CA GLY A 551 27.59 38.32 -9.58
C GLY A 551 28.22 38.37 -10.97
N GLY A 552 27.82 37.49 -11.89
CA GLY A 552 28.29 37.48 -13.26
C GLY A 552 27.38 36.69 -14.20
N PHE A 553 27.85 36.48 -15.44
CA PHE A 553 27.11 35.74 -16.47
C PHE A 553 27.30 34.23 -16.32
N GLY A 554 26.22 33.47 -16.52
CA GLY A 554 26.25 32.01 -16.54
C GLY A 554 25.10 31.41 -17.34
N ALA A 555 25.16 30.10 -17.54
CA ALA A 555 24.10 29.32 -18.16
C ALA A 555 23.61 28.21 -17.22
N VAL A 556 22.31 27.91 -17.28
CA VAL A 556 21.66 26.83 -16.55
C VAL A 556 20.94 25.94 -17.56
N TYR A 557 21.18 24.63 -17.53
CA TYR A 557 20.59 23.68 -18.47
C TYR A 557 20.39 22.31 -17.84
N GLY A 558 19.62 21.45 -18.51
CA GLY A 558 19.27 20.13 -17.99
C GLY A 558 18.55 20.20 -16.64
N PHE A 559 17.79 21.27 -16.40
CA PHE A 559 17.02 21.43 -15.17
C PHE A 559 15.94 20.35 -15.08
N SER A 560 15.94 19.62 -13.97
CA SER A 560 14.89 18.68 -13.61
C SER A 560 14.46 18.94 -12.16
N ALA A 561 13.14 18.92 -11.96
CA ALA A 561 12.53 19.09 -10.67
C ALA A 561 11.54 17.95 -10.42
N HIS A 562 11.82 17.14 -9.41
CA HIS A 562 10.89 16.16 -8.89
C HIS A 562 10.23 16.75 -7.65
N LEU A 563 8.96 17.11 -7.79
CA LEU A 563 8.19 17.84 -6.79
C LEU A 563 7.28 16.87 -6.03
N GLY A 564 7.62 16.61 -4.78
CA GLY A 564 6.84 15.79 -3.86
C GLY A 564 5.67 16.59 -3.30
N ASN A 565 4.47 16.23 -3.73
CA ASN A 565 3.22 16.81 -3.28
C ASN A 565 2.25 15.75 -2.78
N ASN A 566 1.44 16.15 -1.80
CA ASN A 566 0.33 15.36 -1.30
C ASN A 566 -0.68 15.12 -2.44
N TYR A 567 -1.00 13.86 -2.73
CA TYR A 567 -1.94 13.48 -3.79
C TYR A 567 -2.99 12.51 -3.26
N VAL A 568 -4.12 12.46 -3.97
CA VAL A 568 -5.23 11.58 -3.62
C VAL A 568 -4.88 10.13 -3.97
N VAL A 569 -4.72 9.28 -2.97
CA VAL A 569 -4.39 7.86 -3.06
C VAL A 569 -5.63 6.94 -3.01
N GLY A 570 -6.83 7.50 -2.88
CA GLY A 570 -8.06 6.72 -2.78
C GLY A 570 -9.33 7.56 -2.70
N ARG A 571 -10.32 7.07 -1.95
CA ARG A 571 -11.58 7.80 -1.68
C ARG A 571 -11.70 8.09 -0.19
N GLN A 572 -12.30 9.22 0.14
CA GLN A 572 -12.61 9.58 1.52
C GLN A 572 -13.46 8.48 2.17
N GLN A 573 -13.10 8.09 3.39
CA GLN A 573 -13.76 7.03 4.14
C GLN A 573 -14.55 7.55 5.34
N LEU A 574 -14.09 8.65 5.96
CA LEU A 574 -14.70 9.26 7.13
C LEU A 574 -14.88 10.76 6.90
N ASN A 575 -15.92 11.37 7.47
CA ASN A 575 -16.13 12.81 7.49
C ASN A 575 -15.82 13.41 8.89
N ASP A 576 -15.96 14.74 9.04
CA ASP A 576 -15.66 15.42 10.31
C ASP A 576 -16.60 14.97 11.45
N VAL A 577 -17.86 14.64 11.16
CA VAL A 577 -18.82 14.14 12.15
C VAL A 577 -18.42 12.75 12.65
N ASP A 578 -17.98 11.86 11.75
CA ASP A 578 -17.49 10.53 12.14
C ASP A 578 -16.26 10.64 13.06
N ILE A 579 -15.36 11.58 12.77
CA ILE A 579 -14.07 11.72 13.45
C ILE A 579 -14.21 12.51 14.75
N TYR A 580 -14.92 13.65 14.74
CA TYR A 580 -14.98 14.63 15.84
C TYR A 580 -16.36 14.77 16.49
N GLY A 581 -17.40 14.16 15.94
CA GLY A 581 -18.74 14.20 16.52
C GLY A 581 -19.48 15.52 16.27
N VAL A 582 -20.50 15.77 17.07
CA VAL A 582 -21.42 16.93 16.92
C VAL A 582 -21.49 17.81 18.18
N ASN A 583 -20.53 17.65 19.10
CA ASN A 583 -20.45 18.43 20.34
C ASN A 583 -21.68 18.27 21.26
N ASP A 584 -22.14 17.04 21.45
CA ASP A 584 -23.34 16.71 22.25
C ASP A 584 -23.03 15.89 23.51
N PHE A 585 -21.76 15.70 23.86
CA PHE A 585 -21.36 14.80 24.95
C PHE A 585 -21.97 15.18 26.30
N ALA A 586 -22.09 16.47 26.60
CA ALA A 586 -22.68 16.96 27.85
C ALA A 586 -24.22 16.89 27.88
N THR A 587 -24.89 16.76 26.72
CA THR A 587 -26.34 16.91 26.58
C THR A 587 -27.06 15.68 26.05
N ASN A 588 -26.33 14.70 25.49
CA ASN A 588 -26.86 13.48 24.91
C ASN A 588 -26.21 12.25 25.55
N GLN A 589 -27.01 11.47 26.29
CA GLN A 589 -26.55 10.22 26.91
C GLN A 589 -26.06 9.16 25.89
N ASN A 590 -26.52 9.25 24.63
CA ASN A 590 -26.10 8.39 23.53
C ASN A 590 -24.99 9.02 22.67
N SER A 591 -24.35 10.09 23.15
CA SER A 591 -23.26 10.74 22.43
C SER A 591 -22.12 9.74 22.13
N LEU A 592 -21.56 9.85 20.93
CA LEU A 592 -20.36 9.10 20.53
C LEU A 592 -19.06 9.76 21.03
N GLY A 593 -19.19 10.87 21.78
CA GLY A 593 -18.10 11.74 22.19
C GLY A 593 -17.63 12.68 21.08
N GLY A 594 -16.61 13.46 21.40
CA GLY A 594 -16.03 14.47 20.53
C GLY A 594 -16.75 15.81 20.60
N ASN A 595 -16.05 16.86 20.18
CA ASN A 595 -16.50 18.25 20.28
C ASN A 595 -16.79 18.93 18.93
N GLY A 596 -16.86 18.15 17.87
CA GLY A 596 -17.05 18.63 16.49
C GLY A 596 -15.87 19.41 15.91
N ASN A 597 -14.73 19.49 16.62
CA ASN A 597 -13.57 20.28 16.21
C ASN A 597 -12.27 19.47 16.21
N ASN A 598 -11.79 19.04 17.37
CA ASN A 598 -10.47 18.41 17.50
C ASN A 598 -10.43 17.24 18.48
N HIS A 599 -11.47 17.03 19.30
CA HIS A 599 -11.59 15.86 20.15
C HIS A 599 -12.35 14.77 19.43
N PHE A 600 -11.81 13.56 19.47
CA PHE A 600 -12.28 12.44 18.66
C PHE A 600 -13.51 11.76 19.27
N THR A 601 -14.42 11.30 18.42
CA THR A 601 -15.42 10.29 18.79
C THR A 601 -14.74 8.99 19.20
N LYS A 602 -15.51 8.03 19.76
CA LYS A 602 -15.05 6.66 19.96
C LYS A 602 -14.50 6.02 18.66
N LEU A 603 -15.16 6.28 17.53
CA LEU A 603 -14.73 5.77 16.23
C LEU A 603 -13.39 6.40 15.82
N GLY A 604 -13.28 7.73 15.88
CA GLY A 604 -12.05 8.46 15.57
C GLY A 604 -10.87 8.04 16.45
N ASN A 605 -11.09 7.89 17.76
CA ASN A 605 -10.09 7.36 18.69
C ASN A 605 -9.64 5.94 18.32
N THR A 606 -10.53 5.10 17.79
CA THR A 606 -10.20 3.72 17.42
C THR A 606 -9.42 3.64 16.11
N VAL A 607 -9.91 4.28 15.05
CA VAL A 607 -9.43 4.05 13.68
C VAL A 607 -8.34 5.02 13.23
N ILE A 608 -8.10 6.10 13.98
CA ILE A 608 -7.03 7.07 13.72
C ILE A 608 -6.04 7.06 14.87
N MET A 609 -6.47 7.40 16.09
CA MET A 609 -5.54 7.58 17.21
C MET A 609 -4.93 6.25 17.66
N ALA A 610 -5.74 5.28 18.09
CA ALA A 610 -5.27 3.97 18.52
C ALA A 610 -4.60 3.18 17.37
N ALA A 611 -5.12 3.31 16.14
CA ALA A 611 -4.47 2.74 14.96
C ALA A 611 -3.05 3.29 14.72
N GLY A 612 -2.77 4.54 15.11
CA GLY A 612 -1.43 5.14 15.00
C GLY A 612 -0.37 4.47 15.88
N TYR A 613 -0.79 3.72 16.90
CA TYR A 613 0.10 2.91 17.74
C TYR A 613 0.43 1.55 17.14
N PHE A 614 -0.08 1.23 15.94
CA PHE A 614 0.07 -0.11 15.36
C PHE A 614 1.51 -0.64 15.34
N PRO A 615 2.56 0.10 14.90
CA PRO A 615 3.93 -0.42 14.89
C PRO A 615 4.41 -0.85 16.26
N LEU A 616 4.09 -0.05 17.27
CA LEU A 616 4.44 -0.32 18.64
C LEU A 616 3.70 -1.57 19.16
N THR A 617 2.38 -1.62 18.97
CA THR A 617 1.59 -2.79 19.42
C THR A 617 1.98 -4.07 18.66
N HIS A 618 2.36 -3.95 17.39
CA HIS A 618 2.83 -5.07 16.59
C HIS A 618 4.20 -5.54 17.06
N HIS A 619 5.13 -4.62 17.30
CA HIS A 619 6.46 -4.92 17.84
C HIS A 619 6.37 -5.59 19.22
N MET A 620 5.58 -5.06 20.14
CA MET A 620 5.44 -5.66 21.48
C MET A 620 4.97 -7.12 21.43
N LYS A 621 4.12 -7.48 20.45
CA LYS A 621 3.71 -8.87 20.21
C LYS A 621 4.83 -9.78 19.71
N THR A 622 5.82 -9.23 19.01
CA THR A 622 6.87 -9.98 18.32
C THR A 622 8.21 -10.02 19.06
N VAL A 623 8.41 -9.19 20.09
CA VAL A 623 9.65 -9.13 20.90
C VAL A 623 9.89 -10.41 21.70
N TYR A 624 8.85 -11.20 21.98
CA TYR A 624 9.04 -12.56 22.49
C TYR A 624 9.69 -13.42 21.40
N PRO A 625 10.81 -14.10 21.67
CA PRO A 625 11.50 -14.85 20.63
C PRO A 625 10.56 -15.90 20.02
N LYS A 626 10.54 -15.95 18.68
CA LYS A 626 10.19 -17.18 17.95
C LYS A 626 10.92 -18.34 18.63
N LEU A 627 10.16 -19.31 19.13
CA LEU A 627 10.58 -20.62 19.67
C LEU A 627 12.08 -20.90 19.49
N SER A 628 12.92 -20.53 20.46
CA SER A 628 14.28 -21.04 20.53
C SER A 628 14.19 -22.44 21.15
N SER A 629 14.15 -23.46 20.29
CA SER A 629 14.10 -24.87 20.69
C SER A 629 15.40 -25.28 21.37
N VAL A 630 15.43 -25.23 22.71
CA VAL A 630 16.37 -26.06 23.46
C VAL A 630 15.75 -27.46 23.51
N ILE A 631 16.17 -28.32 22.58
CA ILE A 631 15.89 -29.76 22.66
C ILE A 631 16.86 -30.31 23.70
N VAL A 632 16.35 -30.77 24.84
CA VAL A 632 17.12 -31.59 25.78
C VAL A 632 16.70 -33.04 25.53
N PRO A 633 17.41 -33.81 24.67
CA PRO A 633 17.12 -35.22 24.52
C PRO A 633 17.63 -35.96 25.76
N PHE A 634 16.76 -36.71 26.42
CA PHE A 634 17.11 -37.59 27.53
C PHE A 634 16.67 -39.02 27.20
N THR A 635 17.61 -39.95 27.13
CA THR A 635 17.33 -41.35 26.86
C THR A 635 17.62 -42.15 28.13
N VAL A 636 16.62 -42.88 28.62
CA VAL A 636 16.80 -43.89 29.68
C VAL A 636 16.60 -45.26 29.06
N THR A 637 17.65 -46.05 29.05
CA THR A 637 17.56 -47.48 28.74
C THR A 637 17.26 -48.22 30.04
N GLY A 638 16.09 -48.84 30.14
CA GLY A 638 15.69 -49.59 31.33
C GLY A 638 16.37 -50.95 31.40
N THR A 639 16.56 -51.47 32.61
CA THR A 639 16.97 -52.85 32.86
C THR A 639 15.89 -53.82 32.41
N THR A 640 16.29 -54.88 31.71
CA THR A 640 15.45 -55.99 31.23
C THR A 640 14.61 -56.56 32.38
N GLN A 641 13.30 -56.33 32.37
CA GLN A 641 12.39 -57.03 33.28
C GLN A 641 11.66 -58.15 32.52
N VAL A 642 11.68 -59.35 33.08
CA VAL A 642 10.90 -60.49 32.59
C VAL A 642 9.47 -60.28 33.04
N PHE A 643 8.54 -60.09 32.11
CA PHE A 643 7.11 -60.09 32.43
C PHE A 643 6.33 -60.86 31.36
N ASP A 644 5.57 -61.85 31.80
CA ASP A 644 4.60 -62.57 30.97
C ASP A 644 3.19 -62.23 31.47
N ALA A 645 2.61 -61.19 30.87
CA ALA A 645 1.23 -60.79 31.15
C ALA A 645 0.54 -60.42 29.84
N ALA A 646 0.22 -61.45 29.06
CA ALA A 646 -0.67 -61.33 27.90
C ALA A 646 -1.96 -60.60 28.32
N GLY A 647 -2.28 -59.48 27.66
CA GLY A 647 -3.48 -58.68 27.93
C GLY A 647 -3.31 -57.45 28.82
N THR A 648 -2.09 -57.13 29.29
CA THR A 648 -1.83 -55.88 30.03
C THR A 648 -1.80 -54.67 29.10
N THR A 649 -2.40 -53.55 29.53
CA THR A 649 -2.39 -52.30 28.78
C THR A 649 -1.45 -51.27 29.41
N LEU A 650 -0.72 -50.53 28.57
CA LEU A 650 0.23 -49.52 29.03
C LEU A 650 -0.35 -48.11 29.04
N ARG A 651 -0.05 -47.35 30.09
CA ARG A 651 -0.36 -45.92 30.21
C ARG A 651 0.89 -45.09 30.43
N THR A 652 0.92 -43.88 29.87
CA THR A 652 2.00 -42.91 30.08
C THR A 652 1.58 -41.95 31.19
N GLN A 653 2.47 -41.66 32.12
CA GLN A 653 2.30 -40.61 33.12
C GLN A 653 3.42 -39.58 33.06
N ILE A 654 3.05 -38.32 33.18
CA ILE A 654 3.97 -37.20 33.40
C ILE A 654 3.52 -36.54 34.71
N GLU A 655 4.40 -36.54 35.72
CA GLU A 655 4.11 -36.04 37.08
C GLU A 655 2.89 -36.68 37.74
N GLY A 656 2.74 -38.00 37.57
CA GLY A 656 1.59 -38.76 38.10
C GLY A 656 0.27 -38.50 37.35
N THR A 657 0.24 -37.60 36.37
CA THR A 657 -0.94 -37.34 35.54
C THR A 657 -0.91 -38.23 34.30
N GLY A 658 -2.00 -38.95 34.02
CA GLY A 658 -2.12 -39.79 32.82
C GLY A 658 -2.18 -38.96 31.55
N VAL A 659 -1.41 -39.35 30.53
CA VAL A 659 -1.29 -38.62 29.25
C VAL A 659 -1.58 -39.56 28.07
N GLY A 660 -2.36 -39.08 27.10
CA GLY A 660 -2.70 -39.81 25.88
C GLY A 660 -3.81 -40.86 26.04
N ALA A 661 -3.94 -41.76 25.06
CA ALA A 661 -4.96 -42.81 25.08
C ALA A 661 -4.67 -43.83 26.19
N ALA A 662 -5.71 -44.20 26.95
CA ALA A 662 -5.61 -44.93 28.21
C ALA A 662 -4.93 -46.31 28.12
N THR A 663 -4.88 -46.93 26.93
CA THR A 663 -4.48 -48.33 26.78
C THR A 663 -3.84 -48.62 25.43
N TYR A 664 -2.59 -49.10 25.44
CA TYR A 664 -1.95 -49.74 24.27
C TYR A 664 -1.75 -51.23 24.59
N PRO A 665 -2.30 -52.17 23.80
CA PRO A 665 -2.13 -53.61 24.03
C PRO A 665 -0.74 -54.07 23.60
N LEU A 666 0.00 -54.77 24.47
CA LEU A 666 1.25 -55.43 24.09
C LEU A 666 0.97 -56.67 23.24
N VAL A 667 1.60 -56.74 22.06
CA VAL A 667 1.48 -57.88 21.14
C VAL A 667 2.24 -59.09 21.70
N THR A 668 1.64 -60.28 21.63
CA THR A 668 2.10 -61.48 22.36
C THR A 668 3.06 -62.39 21.56
N SER A 669 3.27 -62.14 20.27
CA SER A 669 4.13 -62.99 19.41
C SER A 669 5.63 -62.71 19.62
N SER A 670 6.43 -63.79 19.66
CA SER A 670 7.89 -63.71 19.75
C SER A 670 8.47 -62.95 18.56
N GLY A 671 9.34 -61.96 18.82
CA GLY A 671 9.92 -61.07 17.80
C GLY A 671 9.09 -59.82 17.48
N ALA A 672 7.91 -59.64 18.07
CA ALA A 672 7.13 -58.42 17.88
C ALA A 672 7.77 -57.22 18.59
N THR A 673 7.75 -56.07 17.91
CA THR A 673 8.13 -54.76 18.46
C THR A 673 6.87 -53.89 18.56
N ALA A 674 6.67 -53.27 19.72
CA ALA A 674 5.60 -52.30 19.97
C ALA A 674 6.20 -50.94 20.34
N SER A 675 5.58 -49.85 19.88
CA SER A 675 5.99 -48.48 20.20
C SER A 675 4.81 -47.66 20.69
N LYS A 676 4.98 -46.94 21.80
CA LYS A 676 4.01 -45.96 22.32
C LYS A 676 4.66 -44.58 22.34
N GLN A 677 3.93 -43.56 21.91
CA GLN A 677 4.39 -42.18 21.97
C GLN A 677 3.24 -41.28 22.43
N ASP A 678 3.49 -40.49 23.47
CA ASP A 678 2.55 -39.51 23.99
C ASP A 678 3.25 -38.16 24.23
N SER A 679 2.48 -37.09 24.31
CA SER A 679 3.00 -35.75 24.59
C SER A 679 2.10 -34.97 25.54
N ALA A 680 2.70 -34.13 26.39
CA ALA A 680 1.99 -33.20 27.27
C ALA A 680 2.74 -31.88 27.40
N PHE A 681 2.01 -30.86 27.85
CA PHE A 681 2.60 -29.60 28.29
C PHE A 681 2.80 -29.61 29.81
N VAL A 682 3.99 -29.20 30.27
CA VAL A 682 4.34 -29.11 31.69
C VAL A 682 4.78 -27.68 31.99
N ASN A 683 4.09 -27.03 32.93
CA ASN A 683 4.47 -25.70 33.39
C ASN A 683 5.37 -25.81 34.62
N VAL A 684 6.60 -25.32 34.52
CA VAL A 684 7.63 -25.40 35.56
C VAL A 684 7.83 -24.01 36.15
N LEU A 685 7.39 -23.81 37.40
CA LEU A 685 7.44 -22.51 38.07
C LEU A 685 8.79 -22.25 38.77
N THR A 686 9.52 -23.31 39.12
CA THR A 686 10.87 -23.30 39.71
C THR A 686 11.67 -24.46 39.13
N ASP A 687 12.98 -24.32 38.99
CA ASP A 687 13.86 -25.37 38.47
C ASP A 687 13.66 -26.67 39.28
N ARG A 688 13.25 -27.75 38.61
CA ARG A 688 12.92 -29.01 39.25
C ARG A 688 13.01 -30.20 38.30
N ASN A 689 13.05 -31.38 38.88
CA ASN A 689 12.98 -32.63 38.15
C ASN A 689 11.53 -33.01 37.84
N VAL A 690 11.27 -33.41 36.60
CA VAL A 690 9.98 -33.93 36.13
C VAL A 690 10.11 -35.42 35.85
N THR A 691 9.22 -36.20 36.46
CA THR A 691 9.18 -37.66 36.30
C THR A 691 8.26 -38.05 35.15
N CYS A 692 8.77 -38.82 34.20
CA CYS A 692 8.04 -39.41 33.08
C CYS A 692 8.06 -40.94 33.19
N GLU A 693 6.90 -41.58 33.13
CA GLU A 693 6.75 -43.00 33.42
C GLU A 693 5.84 -43.72 32.44
N ILE A 694 6.13 -45.00 32.20
CA ILE A 694 5.18 -45.95 31.60
C ILE A 694 4.75 -46.93 32.69
N LEU A 695 3.44 -47.08 32.87
CA LEU A 695 2.84 -47.92 33.92
C LEU A 695 1.96 -49.01 33.33
N SER A 696 1.80 -50.08 34.11
CA SER A 696 0.77 -51.09 33.89
C SER A 696 -0.62 -50.54 34.20
N SER A 697 -1.63 -51.00 33.47
CA SER A 697 -3.02 -50.86 33.87
C SER A 697 -3.41 -51.75 35.06
N SER A 698 -2.62 -52.81 35.36
CA SER A 698 -2.94 -53.83 36.38
C SER A 698 -2.24 -53.63 37.73
N GLY A 699 -1.46 -52.55 37.93
CA GLY A 699 -0.79 -52.30 39.22
C GLY A 699 -0.10 -50.94 39.32
N PRO A 700 0.29 -50.52 40.54
CA PRO A 700 0.86 -49.19 40.81
C PRO A 700 2.36 -49.05 40.47
N THR A 701 3.03 -50.11 40.03
CA THR A 701 4.47 -50.11 39.75
C THR A 701 4.77 -49.58 38.35
N SER A 702 5.62 -48.55 38.25
CA SER A 702 6.13 -48.06 36.97
C SER A 702 7.10 -49.07 36.35
N PHE A 703 6.99 -49.27 35.03
CA PHE A 703 7.83 -50.19 34.26
C PHE A 703 9.09 -49.51 33.73
N LEU A 704 8.95 -48.26 33.32
CA LEU A 704 10.04 -47.40 32.87
C LEU A 704 9.82 -46.04 33.52
N GLN A 705 10.90 -45.46 34.02
CA GLN A 705 10.90 -44.14 34.63
C GLN A 705 12.11 -43.37 34.13
N ALA A 706 11.88 -42.12 33.75
CA ALA A 706 12.91 -41.14 33.45
C ALA A 706 12.65 -39.89 34.31
N VAL A 707 13.72 -39.36 34.90
CA VAL A 707 13.67 -38.11 35.67
C VAL A 707 14.46 -37.07 34.89
N VAL A 708 13.77 -36.02 34.42
CA VAL A 708 14.36 -35.01 33.54
C VAL A 708 14.44 -33.67 34.27
N PRO A 709 15.63 -33.05 34.37
CA PRO A 709 15.76 -31.72 34.97
C PRO A 709 15.20 -30.66 34.02
N PHE A 710 14.21 -29.88 34.48
CA PHE A 710 13.68 -28.73 33.77
C PHE A 710 13.97 -27.43 34.52
N THR A 711 14.32 -26.40 33.75
CA THR A 711 14.34 -25.03 34.26
C THR A 711 12.94 -24.41 34.23
N VAL A 712 12.74 -23.31 34.95
CA VAL A 712 11.51 -22.48 34.88
C VAL A 712 11.06 -22.28 33.44
N GLY A 713 9.79 -22.53 33.13
CA GLY A 713 9.21 -22.34 31.80
C GLY A 713 8.07 -23.31 31.47
N LEU A 714 7.38 -23.07 30.36
CA LEU A 714 6.45 -24.04 29.78
C LEU A 714 7.25 -25.01 28.90
N TRP A 715 6.98 -26.30 29.00
CA TRP A 715 7.67 -27.33 28.24
C TRP A 715 6.67 -28.21 27.51
N GLN A 716 6.94 -28.57 26.26
CA GLN A 716 6.30 -29.69 25.59
C GLN A 716 7.21 -30.91 25.76
N VAL A 717 6.69 -31.91 26.45
CA VAL A 717 7.39 -33.16 26.76
C VAL A 717 6.80 -34.26 25.90
N ASN A 718 7.63 -34.93 25.11
CA ASN A 718 7.27 -36.11 24.35
C ASN A 718 7.94 -37.32 24.98
N VAL A 719 7.15 -38.35 25.27
CA VAL A 719 7.60 -39.60 25.86
C VAL A 719 7.37 -40.70 24.82
N SER A 720 8.42 -41.39 24.43
CA SER A 720 8.37 -42.52 23.50
C SER A 720 8.96 -43.75 24.16
N ALA A 721 8.24 -44.86 24.10
CA ALA A 721 8.69 -46.15 24.61
C ALA A 721 8.64 -47.22 23.52
N GLN A 722 9.70 -48.01 23.43
CA GLN A 722 9.80 -49.16 22.52
C GLN A 722 9.98 -50.44 23.32
N PHE A 723 9.20 -51.47 23.00
CA PHE A 723 9.17 -52.78 23.64
C PHE A 723 9.45 -53.85 22.60
N THR A 724 10.44 -54.71 22.82
CA THR A 724 10.78 -55.82 21.90
C THR A 724 10.81 -57.15 22.64
N LYS A 725 9.95 -58.10 22.28
CA LYS A 725 9.89 -59.43 22.90
C LYS A 725 10.94 -60.36 22.29
N ASN A 726 11.91 -60.80 23.07
CA ASN A 726 12.90 -61.79 22.62
C ASN A 726 12.32 -63.22 22.61
N SER A 727 13.09 -64.17 22.06
CA SER A 727 12.71 -65.59 21.97
C SER A 727 12.53 -66.29 23.33
N ALA A 728 13.02 -65.69 24.42
CA ALA A 728 12.85 -66.17 25.80
C ALA A 728 11.64 -65.53 26.51
N GLY A 729 10.83 -64.74 25.80
CA GLY A 729 9.65 -64.08 26.37
C GLY A 729 9.96 -62.82 27.18
N VAL A 730 11.20 -62.33 27.14
CA VAL A 730 11.65 -61.13 27.86
C VAL A 730 11.54 -59.90 26.97
N TYR A 731 11.02 -58.79 27.49
CA TYR A 731 10.96 -57.53 26.75
C TYR A 731 12.21 -56.67 27.00
N ALA A 732 12.92 -56.32 25.93
CA ALA A 732 13.90 -55.24 25.95
C ALA A 732 13.16 -53.91 25.73
N ASN A 733 13.40 -52.94 26.62
CA ASN A 733 12.60 -51.73 26.71
C ASN A 733 13.46 -50.47 26.70
N THR A 734 13.12 -49.50 25.85
CA THR A 734 13.77 -48.18 25.84
C THR A 734 12.73 -47.10 26.07
N LEU A 735 13.03 -46.15 26.97
CA LEU A 735 12.25 -44.94 27.19
C LEU A 735 13.06 -43.73 26.72
N THR A 736 12.53 -43.03 25.72
CA THR A 736 13.08 -41.79 25.20
C THR A 736 12.17 -40.64 25.60
N VAL A 737 12.72 -39.66 26.32
CA VAL A 737 12.01 -38.43 26.64
C VAL A 737 12.68 -37.27 25.91
N THR A 738 11.93 -36.58 25.07
CA THR A 738 12.37 -35.33 24.45
C THR A 738 11.52 -34.19 24.95
N ALA A 739 12.17 -33.16 25.49
CA ALA A 739 11.48 -31.97 25.98
C ALA A 739 11.92 -30.75 25.17
N ILE A 740 10.95 -29.93 24.81
CA ILE A 740 11.14 -28.66 24.13
C ILE A 740 10.61 -27.58 25.07
N ARG A 741 11.49 -26.66 25.49
CA ARG A 741 11.02 -25.47 26.22
C ARG A 741 10.26 -24.57 25.24
N ILE A 742 9.01 -24.33 25.54
CA ILE A 742 8.17 -23.35 24.88
C ILE A 742 8.35 -22.05 25.66
N VAL A 743 9.31 -21.25 25.22
CA VAL A 743 9.55 -19.92 25.79
C VAL A 743 8.43 -18.98 25.33
#